data_AF-A0A818EI46-F1
#
_entry.id   AF-A0A818EI46-F1
#
_cell.length_a   1.000
_cell.length_b   1.000
_cell.length_c   1.000
_cell.angle_alpha   90.00
_cell.angle_beta   90.00
_cell.angle_gamma   90.00
#
_symmetry.space_group_name_H-M   'P 1'
#
loop_
_entity.id
_entity.type
_entity.pdbx_description
1 polymer ?
#
loop_
_entity_poly.entity_id
_entity_poly.type
_entity_poly.pdbx_seq_one_letter_code
_entity_poly.pdbx_strand_id
1 'polypeptide(L)'
;MDPSRSASNSQPNIFPSTYDPTNIDSPGFDPETYVTKLLRETRLTQLIDKEQLLTKQIKTLDNEMQTLVYENYNKFISATDTIRQMKKDFKTMEDEMTHLISTMSTINSNNHQIHLTLDNRRQEIRKLTSIHLLLQKLQYLFQLPNKLKEYADDNQYDLAVNTYTKALKALQKYEHIPSFNHIQQTSKETMNNIRDELKSRFDQQQTTSSNVVKLLLQLGESSDYLAQQYLSQNKHRLEQPLALMKQQLIVAENQLGSTSSTISNTVTQQMHPMDILEFVDTSYNSYIKNLHEFVESYELLFIRNSSTVPSSPSIDDEYKERCKHYLEEYLLELYSNYIKFIHDLFQSKYYGQDDDIQLYVRAIDRFLRRSSNDIYKYLLTQHALEKMRLMLDTFLTFAIECRLKFYHLYIDRHFHDQIIELRKSLTIIQTTTTTNEQVQSSSSTENQQLQLNLSQCVDKMLKQLTSDIKITFQNLSTFLNGTEMIGHTGKKNLFVKQFATNHVWNGFFLTLLHRLITYFEHEYTTASNNSTMIRHEQSSPPILLLILSKLILDFDSSSIPYLCTVFEEKFNLILENNQRGDNQKSGSSSIDRSTLTAVQKQFSIIAKQLLKQYICSQGYTLSQMLRKSIETRDWLNTIEPRHVRSMTSNNECCSCCQQSSYLPVRSAWAKAVLSKVENDQRLEDIDRRTWYRLARSDLLRDEYRVLFHELHEDEETTKFIEQSQAKSDNIPVQILHSLASSLLTIFIARTSANGLIGRGRMFVYSTAQFKTLLDIDDNEPCPFTSLLDIGAGDGSVTQRMAGLFQKVYATEISSIMQWRLSNYGYTVLNIEQWGDTKFDVITCLNVLDRCEKPLTLLKKIREHLNPNHGRAIITLVLPFKPYFEYKNDHHPDESIVIKGRLPEEQINEFTLNVFHPLGFRLKKLSRLPYLCEGDMERSYYFLSDYIFVLEVV
;
A
#
# COMPACT_ATOMS: atom_id res chain seq x y z
N MET A 1 -0.52 -60.31 57.93
CA MET A 1 -0.99 -58.92 57.95
C MET A 1 -1.70 -58.65 56.63
N ASP A 2 -2.75 -57.83 56.71
CA ASP A 2 -3.82 -57.60 55.75
C ASP A 2 -3.41 -57.18 54.31
N PRO A 3 -4.35 -57.30 53.35
CA PRO A 3 -4.14 -57.28 51.91
C PRO A 3 -4.19 -55.86 51.31
N SER A 4 -3.86 -55.79 50.01
CA SER A 4 -4.32 -54.83 48.99
C SER A 4 -3.23 -54.00 48.29
N ARG A 5 -3.40 -53.94 46.96
CA ARG A 5 -2.91 -52.93 46.00
C ARG A 5 -1.46 -53.02 45.48
N SER A 6 -1.32 -53.70 44.34
CA SER A 6 -0.52 -53.23 43.19
C SER A 6 -1.35 -53.52 41.93
N ALA A 7 -2.02 -52.54 41.32
CA ALA A 7 -1.49 -51.53 40.39
C ALA A 7 -1.19 -52.09 39.00
N SER A 8 -2.17 -52.02 38.09
CA SER A 8 -1.93 -51.64 36.70
C SER A 8 -3.05 -50.70 36.24
N ASN A 9 -2.74 -49.41 36.29
CA ASN A 9 -3.52 -48.33 35.69
C ASN A 9 -3.44 -48.47 34.16
N SER A 10 -4.54 -48.84 33.54
CA SER A 10 -4.84 -48.50 32.15
C SER A 10 -6.27 -47.97 32.11
N GLN A 11 -6.40 -46.65 32.08
CA GLN A 11 -7.69 -45.99 31.85
C GLN A 11 -8.11 -46.21 30.40
N PRO A 12 -9.32 -46.73 30.13
CA PRO A 12 -10.00 -46.48 28.86
C PRO A 12 -10.77 -45.16 28.95
N ASN A 13 -10.45 -44.23 28.06
CA ASN A 13 -11.30 -43.10 27.70
C ASN A 13 -12.67 -43.61 27.24
N ILE A 14 -13.77 -43.23 27.89
CA ILE A 14 -15.12 -43.29 27.31
C ILE A 14 -15.87 -41.99 27.64
N PHE A 15 -16.37 -41.38 26.56
CA PHE A 15 -17.01 -40.09 26.39
C PHE A 15 -18.33 -39.92 27.20
N PRO A 16 -18.72 -38.68 27.56
CA PRO A 16 -19.99 -38.42 28.25
C PRO A 16 -21.20 -38.66 27.34
N SER A 17 -22.11 -39.51 27.80
CA SER A 17 -23.43 -39.78 27.23
C SER A 17 -24.41 -38.66 27.59
N THR A 18 -24.70 -37.76 26.65
CA THR A 18 -25.80 -36.78 26.76
C THR A 18 -26.59 -36.77 25.45
N TYR A 19 -27.32 -37.84 25.18
CA TYR A 19 -28.34 -37.85 24.14
C TYR A 19 -29.67 -37.39 24.77
N ASP A 20 -30.24 -36.30 24.27
CA ASP A 20 -31.55 -35.80 24.71
C ASP A 20 -32.65 -36.71 24.11
N PRO A 21 -33.44 -37.42 24.94
CA PRO A 21 -34.50 -38.31 24.46
C PRO A 21 -35.69 -37.57 23.84
N THR A 22 -35.76 -36.24 23.96
CA THR A 22 -36.86 -35.41 23.41
C THR A 22 -36.52 -34.69 22.10
N ASN A 23 -35.32 -34.93 21.54
CA ASN A 23 -34.93 -34.37 20.25
C ASN A 23 -35.21 -35.39 19.13
N ILE A 24 -36.03 -35.01 18.14
CA ILE A 24 -36.41 -35.87 17.00
C ILE A 24 -35.19 -36.34 16.19
N ASP A 25 -34.13 -35.54 16.11
CA ASP A 25 -32.93 -35.85 15.31
C ASP A 25 -31.86 -36.62 16.11
N SER A 26 -32.13 -36.96 17.37
CA SER A 26 -31.21 -37.70 18.24
C SER A 26 -31.34 -39.21 18.02
N PRO A 27 -30.23 -39.97 17.95
CA PRO A 27 -30.29 -41.44 17.82
C PRO A 27 -30.90 -42.14 19.05
N GLY A 28 -31.11 -41.42 20.16
CA GLY A 28 -31.80 -41.89 21.36
C GLY A 28 -33.23 -41.34 21.52
N PHE A 29 -33.87 -40.86 20.45
CA PHE A 29 -35.23 -40.30 20.48
C PHE A 29 -36.26 -41.32 20.97
N ASP A 30 -37.06 -40.94 21.97
CA ASP A 30 -38.20 -41.73 22.45
C ASP A 30 -39.53 -41.08 22.05
N PRO A 31 -40.29 -41.67 21.10
CA PRO A 31 -41.55 -41.12 20.62
C PRO A 31 -42.60 -40.93 21.72
N GLU A 32 -42.69 -41.85 22.68
CA GLU A 32 -43.74 -41.78 23.71
C GLU A 32 -43.50 -40.61 24.66
N THR A 33 -42.24 -40.42 25.09
CA THR A 33 -41.84 -39.31 25.96
C THR A 33 -41.96 -37.96 25.25
N TYR A 34 -41.63 -37.89 23.96
CA TYR A 34 -41.79 -36.67 23.17
C TYR A 34 -43.27 -36.28 22.97
N VAL A 35 -44.11 -37.24 22.61
CA VAL A 35 -45.55 -36.98 22.37
C VAL A 35 -46.26 -36.62 23.68
N THR A 36 -45.96 -37.31 24.79
CA THR A 36 -46.56 -36.96 26.10
C THR A 36 -46.14 -35.57 26.57
N LYS A 37 -44.90 -35.14 26.31
CA LYS A 37 -44.46 -33.77 26.57
C LYS A 37 -45.20 -32.77 25.67
N LEU A 38 -45.30 -33.04 24.38
CA LEU A 38 -45.97 -32.18 23.40
C LEU A 38 -47.46 -31.97 23.75
N LEU A 39 -48.17 -33.03 24.14
CA LEU A 39 -49.57 -32.99 24.54
C LEU A 39 -49.82 -32.23 25.86
N ARG A 40 -48.84 -32.19 26.78
CA ARG A 40 -48.94 -31.45 28.05
C ARG A 40 -48.65 -29.96 27.88
N GLU A 41 -47.74 -29.59 26.97
CA GLU A 41 -47.21 -28.23 26.86
C GLU A 41 -47.90 -27.36 25.80
N THR A 42 -48.66 -27.93 24.86
CA THR A 42 -49.24 -27.20 23.71
C THR A 42 -50.75 -27.13 23.70
N ARG A 43 -51.30 -26.04 23.12
CA ARG A 43 -52.75 -25.86 22.90
C ARG A 43 -53.19 -26.56 21.61
N LEU A 44 -54.46 -26.96 21.52
CA LEU A 44 -55.00 -27.77 20.41
C LEU A 44 -54.69 -27.21 19.01
N THR A 45 -54.76 -25.90 18.80
CA THR A 45 -54.45 -25.28 17.50
C THR A 45 -52.97 -25.43 17.12
N GLN A 46 -52.08 -25.28 18.09
CA GLN A 46 -50.63 -25.47 17.88
C GLN A 46 -50.28 -26.93 17.62
N LEU A 47 -51.05 -27.87 18.17
CA LEU A 47 -50.88 -29.30 17.92
C LEU A 47 -51.26 -29.66 16.48
N ILE A 48 -52.36 -29.10 15.96
CA ILE A 48 -52.80 -29.28 14.56
C ILE A 48 -51.77 -28.68 13.60
N ASP A 49 -51.27 -27.47 13.88
CA ASP A 49 -50.22 -26.86 13.05
C ASP A 49 -48.93 -27.69 13.04
N LYS A 50 -48.57 -28.28 14.20
CA LYS A 50 -47.43 -29.19 14.31
C LYS A 50 -47.63 -30.49 13.54
N GLU A 51 -48.84 -31.07 13.56
CA GLU A 51 -49.19 -32.25 12.75
C GLU A 51 -49.07 -31.96 11.25
N GLN A 52 -49.60 -30.82 10.80
CA GLN A 52 -49.52 -30.42 9.39
C GLN A 52 -48.07 -30.17 8.94
N LEU A 53 -47.27 -29.53 9.80
CA LEU A 53 -45.83 -29.33 9.56
C LEU A 53 -45.10 -30.67 9.41
N LEU A 54 -45.31 -31.59 10.36
CA LEU A 54 -44.69 -32.92 10.33
C LEU A 54 -45.11 -33.70 9.09
N THR A 55 -46.39 -33.65 8.71
CA THR A 55 -46.89 -34.31 7.49
C THR A 55 -46.22 -33.76 6.24
N LYS A 56 -45.99 -32.44 6.17
CA LYS A 56 -45.28 -31.82 5.05
C LYS A 56 -43.80 -32.22 5.04
N GLN A 57 -43.16 -32.24 6.20
CA GLN A 57 -41.76 -32.67 6.35
C GLN A 57 -41.57 -34.13 5.94
N ILE A 58 -42.45 -35.03 6.38
CA ILE A 58 -42.44 -36.45 5.96
C ILE A 58 -42.51 -36.57 4.44
N LYS A 59 -43.45 -35.87 3.79
CA LYS A 59 -43.56 -35.91 2.31
C LYS A 59 -42.34 -35.34 1.60
N THR A 60 -41.69 -34.34 2.18
CA THR A 60 -40.50 -33.72 1.57
C THR A 60 -39.30 -34.65 1.70
N LEU A 61 -39.11 -35.22 2.90
CA LEU A 61 -38.06 -36.21 3.18
C LEU A 61 -38.23 -37.48 2.35
N ASP A 62 -39.45 -37.96 2.11
CA ASP A 62 -39.69 -39.12 1.25
C ASP A 62 -39.28 -38.84 -0.21
N ASN A 63 -39.62 -37.65 -0.73
CA ASN A 63 -39.20 -37.25 -2.08
C ASN A 63 -37.68 -37.07 -2.17
N GLU A 64 -37.06 -36.50 -1.15
CA GLU A 64 -35.61 -36.36 -1.05
C GLU A 64 -34.93 -37.73 -0.97
N MET A 65 -35.44 -38.65 -0.15
CA MET A 65 -34.94 -40.02 -0.04
C MET A 65 -35.05 -40.76 -1.38
N GLN A 66 -36.20 -40.66 -2.07
CA GLN A 66 -36.35 -41.26 -3.39
C GLN A 66 -35.31 -40.72 -4.37
N THR A 67 -35.12 -39.40 -4.41
CA THR A 67 -34.10 -38.78 -5.27
C THR A 67 -32.69 -39.26 -4.91
N LEU A 68 -32.37 -39.36 -3.61
CA LEU A 68 -31.06 -39.79 -3.12
C LEU A 68 -30.78 -41.27 -3.46
N VAL A 69 -31.79 -42.13 -3.34
CA VAL A 69 -31.71 -43.55 -3.74
C VAL A 69 -31.54 -43.69 -5.26
N TYR A 70 -32.26 -42.89 -6.06
CA TYR A 70 -32.12 -42.92 -7.53
C TYR A 70 -30.75 -42.39 -7.99
N GLU A 71 -30.30 -41.24 -7.47
CA GLU A 71 -29.04 -40.63 -7.87
C GLU A 71 -27.80 -41.41 -7.37
N ASN A 72 -27.91 -42.11 -6.24
CA ASN A 72 -26.77 -42.83 -5.64
C ASN A 72 -26.89 -44.35 -5.69
N TYR A 73 -27.82 -44.91 -6.47
CA TYR A 73 -28.05 -46.36 -6.59
C TYR A 73 -26.76 -47.15 -6.90
N ASN A 74 -25.95 -46.65 -7.85
CA ASN A 74 -24.68 -47.26 -8.22
C ASN A 74 -23.66 -47.26 -7.06
N LYS A 75 -23.67 -46.24 -6.20
CA LYS A 75 -22.75 -46.16 -5.06
C LYS A 75 -23.14 -47.15 -3.95
N PHE A 76 -24.44 -47.35 -3.69
CA PHE A 76 -24.91 -48.35 -2.72
C PHE A 76 -24.58 -49.78 -3.12
N ILE A 77 -24.70 -50.13 -4.41
CA ILE A 77 -24.25 -51.44 -4.92
C ILE A 77 -22.75 -51.61 -4.68
N SER A 78 -21.93 -50.59 -5.02
CA SER A 78 -20.47 -50.65 -4.80
C SER A 78 -20.05 -50.77 -3.33
N ALA A 79 -20.76 -50.09 -2.42
CA ALA A 79 -20.55 -50.19 -0.97
C ALA A 79 -20.94 -51.60 -0.45
N THR A 80 -21.98 -52.20 -1.01
CA THR A 80 -22.41 -53.55 -0.63
C THR A 80 -21.42 -54.62 -1.09
N ASP A 81 -20.89 -54.48 -2.30
CA ASP A 81 -19.88 -55.38 -2.84
C ASP A 81 -18.55 -55.28 -2.08
N THR A 82 -18.13 -54.06 -1.70
CA THR A 82 -16.95 -53.89 -0.83
C THR A 82 -17.15 -54.51 0.55
N ILE A 83 -18.33 -54.41 1.16
CA ILE A 83 -18.61 -55.08 2.44
C ILE A 83 -18.55 -56.61 2.30
N ARG A 84 -19.05 -57.17 1.20
CA ARG A 84 -18.94 -58.62 0.94
C ARG A 84 -17.50 -59.06 0.77
N GLN A 85 -16.69 -58.28 0.04
CA GLN A 85 -15.28 -58.56 -0.16
C GLN A 85 -14.52 -58.50 1.18
N MET A 86 -14.72 -57.45 1.97
CA MET A 86 -14.12 -57.33 3.31
C MET A 86 -14.49 -58.52 4.20
N LYS A 87 -15.75 -58.99 4.19
CA LYS A 87 -16.18 -60.14 4.97
C LYS A 87 -15.46 -61.43 4.57
N LYS A 88 -15.13 -61.59 3.29
CA LYS A 88 -14.36 -62.75 2.79
C LYS A 88 -12.90 -62.67 3.25
N ASP A 89 -12.29 -61.48 3.12
CA ASP A 89 -10.88 -61.26 3.48
C ASP A 89 -10.64 -61.40 4.99
N PHE A 90 -11.58 -60.97 5.83
CA PHE A 90 -11.51 -61.20 7.28
C PHE A 90 -11.54 -62.69 7.64
N LYS A 91 -12.31 -63.49 6.91
CA LYS A 91 -12.40 -64.92 7.17
C LYS A 91 -11.08 -65.64 6.82
N THR A 92 -10.44 -65.26 5.72
CA THR A 92 -9.10 -65.78 5.38
C THR A 92 -8.05 -65.37 6.39
N MET A 93 -8.13 -64.15 6.93
CA MET A 93 -7.19 -63.67 7.96
C MET A 93 -7.37 -64.42 9.30
N GLU A 94 -8.59 -64.79 9.65
CA GLU A 94 -8.88 -65.60 10.85
C GLU A 94 -8.33 -67.04 10.73
N ASP A 95 -8.45 -67.64 9.54
CA ASP A 95 -7.87 -68.97 9.25
C ASP A 95 -6.33 -68.94 9.28
N GLU A 96 -5.69 -67.88 8.77
CA GLU A 96 -4.23 -67.70 8.88
C GLU A 96 -3.77 -67.45 10.33
N MET A 97 -4.54 -66.68 11.10
CA MET A 97 -4.21 -66.37 12.50
C MET A 97 -4.29 -67.62 13.38
N THR A 98 -5.27 -68.50 13.14
CA THR A 98 -5.35 -69.80 13.83
C THR A 98 -4.20 -70.73 13.46
N HIS A 99 -3.75 -70.72 12.19
CA HIS A 99 -2.55 -71.44 11.76
C HIS A 99 -1.27 -70.89 12.43
N LEU A 100 -1.17 -69.57 12.60
CA LEU A 100 -0.05 -68.91 13.30
C LEU A 100 0.03 -69.33 14.78
N ILE A 101 -1.11 -69.39 15.47
CA ILE A 101 -1.15 -69.80 16.88
C ILE A 101 -0.66 -71.25 17.04
N SER A 102 -1.06 -72.13 16.13
CA SER A 102 -0.60 -73.53 16.10
C SER A 102 0.91 -73.66 15.86
N THR A 103 1.45 -72.88 14.91
CA THR A 103 2.89 -72.85 14.64
C THR A 103 3.69 -72.23 15.78
N MET A 104 3.15 -71.20 16.46
CA MET A 104 3.82 -70.60 17.62
C MET A 104 3.88 -71.56 18.81
N SER A 105 2.83 -72.37 19.03
CA SER A 105 2.80 -73.44 20.02
C SER A 105 3.92 -74.47 19.80
N THR A 106 4.07 -74.94 18.55
CA THR A 106 5.11 -75.91 18.18
C THR A 106 6.52 -75.32 18.22
N ILE A 107 6.68 -74.04 17.89
CA ILE A 107 7.96 -73.35 18.08
C ILE A 107 8.31 -73.24 19.57
N ASN A 108 7.34 -72.91 20.42
CA ASN A 108 7.61 -72.71 21.85
C ASN A 108 8.05 -74.02 22.53
N SER A 109 7.47 -75.16 22.15
CA SER A 109 7.91 -76.47 22.67
C SER A 109 9.32 -76.83 22.21
N ASN A 110 9.65 -76.63 20.93
CA ASN A 110 11.00 -76.85 20.40
C ASN A 110 12.03 -75.92 21.05
N ASN A 111 11.66 -74.66 21.27
CA ASN A 111 12.52 -73.67 21.90
C ASN A 111 12.81 -74.05 23.36
N HIS A 112 11.83 -74.60 24.06
CA HIS A 112 12.02 -75.07 25.43
C HIS A 112 13.00 -76.25 25.50
N GLN A 113 12.94 -77.19 24.56
CA GLN A 113 13.92 -78.28 24.46
C GLN A 113 15.33 -77.76 24.14
N ILE A 114 15.47 -76.85 23.18
CA ILE A 114 16.77 -76.25 22.82
C ILE A 114 17.39 -75.53 24.03
N HIS A 115 16.57 -74.79 24.80
CA HIS A 115 17.02 -74.07 25.98
C HIS A 115 17.63 -74.99 27.04
N LEU A 116 17.02 -76.16 27.28
CA LEU A 116 17.53 -77.14 28.24
C LEU A 116 18.88 -77.74 27.81
N THR A 117 19.06 -78.04 26.52
CA THR A 117 20.33 -78.59 26.01
C THR A 117 21.48 -77.60 26.00
N LEU A 118 21.22 -76.30 25.81
CA LEU A 118 22.27 -75.30 25.63
C LEU A 118 22.71 -74.59 26.92
N ASP A 119 21.98 -74.73 28.04
CA ASP A 119 22.26 -73.95 29.25
C ASP A 119 23.64 -74.27 29.87
N ASN A 120 24.02 -75.55 29.92
CA ASN A 120 25.35 -75.97 30.38
C ASN A 120 26.48 -75.43 29.50
N ARG A 121 26.34 -75.49 28.17
CA ARG A 121 27.34 -74.94 27.24
C ARG A 121 27.43 -73.41 27.31
N ARG A 122 26.30 -72.72 27.57
CA ARG A 122 26.28 -71.27 27.78
C ARG A 122 27.03 -70.86 29.04
N GLN A 123 26.99 -71.65 30.12
CA GLN A 123 27.69 -71.31 31.37
C GLN A 123 29.22 -71.39 31.24
N GLU A 124 29.76 -72.38 30.54
CA GLU A 124 31.20 -72.48 30.26
C GLU A 124 31.69 -71.35 29.35
N ILE A 125 30.93 -71.05 28.30
CA ILE A 125 31.22 -69.92 27.43
C ILE A 125 31.21 -68.61 28.23
N ARG A 126 30.25 -68.38 29.14
CA ARG A 126 30.21 -67.18 29.98
C ARG A 126 31.47 -66.96 30.82
N LYS A 127 32.08 -68.02 31.36
CA LYS A 127 33.34 -67.92 32.14
C LYS A 127 34.52 -67.52 31.25
N LEU A 128 34.65 -68.16 30.10
CA LEU A 128 35.69 -67.85 29.11
C LEU A 128 35.52 -66.44 28.52
N THR A 129 34.30 -66.05 28.19
CA THR A 129 33.96 -64.70 27.70
C THR A 129 34.27 -63.64 28.76
N SER A 130 34.05 -63.92 30.05
CA SER A 130 34.40 -62.99 31.15
C SER A 130 35.90 -62.68 31.23
N ILE A 131 36.74 -63.71 31.11
CA ILE A 131 38.21 -63.55 31.12
C ILE A 131 38.67 -62.80 29.86
N HIS A 132 38.11 -63.13 28.70
CA HIS A 132 38.40 -62.45 27.45
C HIS A 132 37.99 -60.96 27.51
N LEU A 133 36.82 -60.64 28.07
CA LEU A 133 36.35 -59.26 28.28
C LEU A 133 37.29 -58.44 29.19
N LEU A 134 37.91 -59.07 30.18
CA LEU A 134 38.81 -58.39 31.12
C LEU A 134 40.16 -58.06 30.46
N LEU A 135 40.71 -59.01 29.69
CA LEU A 135 41.90 -58.78 28.86
C LEU A 135 41.64 -57.71 27.79
N GLN A 136 40.48 -57.74 27.15
CA GLN A 136 40.08 -56.75 26.14
C GLN A 136 39.97 -55.33 26.74
N LYS A 137 39.46 -55.20 27.98
CA LYS A 137 39.40 -53.91 28.70
C LYS A 137 40.78 -53.34 29.04
N LEU A 138 41.74 -54.19 29.42
CA LEU A 138 43.12 -53.76 29.68
C LEU A 138 43.84 -53.36 28.38
N GLN A 139 43.67 -54.16 27.31
CA GLN A 139 44.21 -53.84 25.99
C GLN A 139 43.67 -52.51 25.44
N TYR A 140 42.39 -52.22 25.68
CA TYR A 140 41.75 -50.96 25.29
C TYR A 140 42.36 -49.74 26.01
N LEU A 141 42.74 -49.86 27.29
CA LEU A 141 43.39 -48.78 28.05
C LEU A 141 44.81 -48.46 27.55
N PHE A 142 45.58 -49.48 27.14
CA PHE A 142 46.92 -49.27 26.57
C PHE A 142 46.89 -48.66 25.16
N GLN A 143 45.85 -48.95 24.38
CA GLN A 143 45.68 -48.37 23.04
C GLN A 143 45.07 -46.95 23.06
N LEU A 144 44.62 -46.48 24.22
CA LEU A 144 43.92 -45.20 24.36
C LEU A 144 44.70 -43.99 23.86
N PRO A 145 46.01 -43.78 24.18
CA PRO A 145 46.73 -42.59 23.72
C PRO A 145 46.87 -42.53 22.20
N ASN A 146 47.10 -43.68 21.57
CA ASN A 146 47.23 -43.77 20.12
C ASN A 146 45.88 -43.50 19.44
N LYS A 147 44.79 -44.05 19.97
CA LYS A 147 43.44 -43.76 19.48
C LYS A 147 43.05 -42.30 19.66
N LEU A 148 43.45 -41.65 20.75
CA LEU A 148 43.19 -40.23 20.97
C LEU A 148 43.97 -39.35 20.00
N LYS A 149 45.18 -39.74 19.60
CA LYS A 149 45.93 -39.06 18.55
C LYS A 149 45.29 -39.27 17.17
N GLU A 150 44.92 -40.50 16.82
CA GLU A 150 44.18 -40.80 15.58
C GLU A 150 42.87 -40.02 15.49
N TYR A 151 42.09 -39.95 16.57
CA TYR A 151 40.84 -39.16 16.59
C TYR A 151 41.07 -37.64 16.54
N ALA A 152 42.23 -37.16 17.00
CA ALA A 152 42.61 -35.76 16.86
C ALA A 152 42.95 -35.44 15.40
N ASP A 153 43.70 -36.33 14.74
CA ASP A 153 44.08 -36.20 13.33
C ASP A 153 42.84 -36.30 12.40
N ASP A 154 41.88 -37.17 12.73
CA ASP A 154 40.65 -37.40 11.96
C ASP A 154 39.54 -36.36 12.24
N ASN A 155 39.79 -35.31 13.03
CA ASN A 155 38.80 -34.29 13.43
C ASN A 155 37.56 -34.84 14.20
N GLN A 156 37.63 -36.04 14.78
CA GLN A 156 36.52 -36.67 15.50
C GLN A 156 36.55 -36.37 17.00
N TYR A 157 36.43 -35.09 17.35
CA TYR A 157 36.59 -34.59 18.72
C TYR A 157 35.53 -35.14 19.70
N ASP A 158 34.31 -35.42 19.25
CA ASP A 158 33.24 -35.99 20.08
C ASP A 158 33.62 -37.37 20.65
N LEU A 159 34.20 -38.21 19.81
CA LEU A 159 34.61 -39.56 20.20
C LEU A 159 35.87 -39.51 21.05
N ALA A 160 36.80 -38.59 20.75
CA ALA A 160 38.01 -38.38 21.55
C ALA A 160 37.67 -37.97 23.00
N VAL A 161 36.81 -36.97 23.20
CA VAL A 161 36.43 -36.48 24.53
C VAL A 161 35.61 -37.51 25.30
N ASN A 162 34.67 -38.20 24.64
CA ASN A 162 33.86 -39.25 25.29
C ASN A 162 34.67 -40.50 25.68
N THR A 163 35.62 -40.91 24.84
CA THR A 163 36.49 -42.06 25.15
C THR A 163 37.47 -41.71 26.27
N TYR A 164 38.01 -40.48 26.26
CA TYR A 164 38.86 -39.99 27.34
C TYR A 164 38.11 -39.85 28.66
N THR A 165 36.92 -39.23 28.71
CA THR A 165 36.13 -39.08 29.95
C THR A 165 35.72 -40.43 30.56
N LYS A 166 35.35 -41.42 29.73
CA LYS A 166 35.09 -42.80 30.19
C LYS A 166 36.35 -43.47 30.72
N ALA A 167 37.49 -43.26 30.06
CA ALA A 167 38.77 -43.79 30.49
C ALA A 167 39.32 -43.07 31.73
N LEU A 168 39.01 -41.78 31.95
CA LEU A 168 39.50 -40.97 33.06
C LEU A 168 39.07 -41.54 34.42
N LYS A 169 37.81 -42.00 34.52
CA LYS A 169 37.29 -42.70 35.71
C LYS A 169 38.03 -44.02 35.98
N ALA A 170 38.48 -44.71 34.94
CA ALA A 170 39.25 -45.95 35.06
C ALA A 170 40.74 -45.65 35.37
N LEU A 171 41.34 -44.65 34.73
CA LEU A 171 42.72 -44.22 34.91
C LEU A 171 42.96 -43.68 36.33
N GLN A 172 42.03 -42.89 36.88
CA GLN A 172 42.07 -42.42 38.27
C GLN A 172 42.03 -43.57 39.30
N LYS A 173 41.37 -44.69 38.96
CA LYS A 173 41.28 -45.86 39.87
C LYS A 173 42.56 -46.70 39.89
N TYR A 174 43.40 -46.61 38.86
CA TYR A 174 44.65 -47.38 38.71
C TYR A 174 45.91 -46.49 38.77
N GLU A 175 45.78 -45.28 39.33
CA GLU A 175 46.80 -44.23 39.39
C GLU A 175 48.08 -44.65 40.16
N HIS A 176 47.96 -45.64 41.05
CA HIS A 176 49.09 -46.19 41.83
C HIS A 176 50.12 -46.99 41.01
N ILE A 177 49.83 -47.29 39.74
CA ILE A 177 50.75 -48.06 38.87
C ILE A 177 51.56 -47.08 37.99
N PRO A 178 52.90 -47.07 38.06
CA PRO A 178 53.75 -46.10 37.35
C PRO A 178 53.52 -46.05 35.82
N SER A 179 53.27 -47.19 35.18
CA SER A 179 53.02 -47.27 33.74
C SER A 179 51.72 -46.58 33.31
N PHE A 180 50.71 -46.54 34.18
CA PHE A 180 49.45 -45.83 33.90
C PHE A 180 49.58 -44.32 34.09
N ASN A 181 50.48 -43.86 34.96
CA ASN A 181 50.75 -42.43 35.16
C ASN A 181 51.37 -41.78 33.90
N HIS A 182 52.28 -42.48 33.22
CA HIS A 182 52.83 -42.00 31.95
C HIS A 182 51.76 -41.92 30.84
N ILE A 183 50.91 -42.95 30.73
CA ILE A 183 49.77 -42.99 29.80
C ILE A 183 48.77 -41.87 30.08
N GLN A 184 48.51 -41.57 31.36
CA GLN A 184 47.65 -40.49 31.80
C GLN A 184 48.21 -39.12 31.43
N GLN A 185 49.53 -38.91 31.59
CA GLN A 185 50.18 -37.66 31.21
C GLN A 185 50.13 -37.41 29.70
N THR A 186 50.48 -38.40 28.87
CA THR A 186 50.44 -38.28 27.40
C THR A 186 49.01 -38.07 26.89
N SER A 187 48.02 -38.73 27.50
CA SER A 187 46.61 -38.55 27.14
C SER A 187 46.10 -37.15 27.54
N LYS A 188 46.57 -36.60 28.65
CA LYS A 188 46.23 -35.25 29.13
C LYS A 188 46.84 -34.16 28.23
N GLU A 189 48.08 -34.33 27.79
CA GLU A 189 48.73 -33.41 26.83
C GLU A 189 47.99 -33.40 25.48
N THR A 190 47.66 -34.57 24.94
CA THR A 190 46.89 -34.69 23.69
C THR A 190 45.52 -34.02 23.81
N MET A 191 44.86 -34.16 24.98
CA MET A 191 43.58 -33.52 25.24
C MET A 191 43.66 -31.99 25.43
N ASN A 192 44.78 -31.47 25.95
CA ASN A 192 45.01 -30.03 26.03
C ASN A 192 45.13 -29.41 24.63
N ASN A 193 45.83 -30.09 23.70
CA ASN A 193 45.93 -29.63 22.32
C ASN A 193 44.54 -29.61 21.63
N ILE A 194 43.72 -30.65 21.84
CA ILE A 194 42.33 -30.67 21.34
C ILE A 194 41.51 -29.53 21.95
N ARG A 195 41.69 -29.20 23.24
CA ARG A 195 41.00 -28.09 23.90
C ARG A 195 41.36 -26.74 23.27
N ASP A 196 42.64 -26.50 23.02
CA ASP A 196 43.10 -25.23 22.43
C ASP A 196 42.63 -25.10 20.97
N GLU A 197 42.57 -26.21 20.23
CA GLU A 197 42.02 -26.22 18.86
C GLU A 197 40.50 -25.99 18.86
N LEU A 198 39.75 -26.59 19.80
CA LEU A 198 38.31 -26.35 19.95
C LEU A 198 38.00 -24.91 20.35
N LYS A 199 38.85 -24.26 21.17
CA LYS A 199 38.75 -22.82 21.47
C LYS A 199 38.95 -21.97 20.22
N SER A 200 40.01 -22.25 19.46
CA SER A 200 40.29 -21.50 18.23
C SER A 200 39.14 -21.63 17.22
N ARG A 201 38.52 -22.81 17.10
CA ARG A 201 37.33 -23.04 16.26
C ARG A 201 36.07 -22.36 16.79
N PHE A 202 35.94 -22.22 18.11
CA PHE A 202 34.86 -21.47 18.74
C PHE A 202 34.99 -19.97 18.45
N ASP A 203 36.23 -19.44 18.49
CA ASP A 203 36.54 -18.03 18.19
C ASP A 203 36.41 -17.68 16.68
N GLN A 204 36.67 -18.63 15.77
CA GLN A 204 36.70 -18.41 14.31
C GLN A 204 35.32 -18.48 13.59
N GLN A 205 34.20 -18.36 14.29
CA GLN A 205 32.83 -18.21 13.73
C GLN A 205 32.30 -19.31 12.76
N GLN A 206 33.02 -20.39 12.49
CA GLN A 206 32.67 -21.31 11.39
C GLN A 206 31.70 -22.45 11.72
N THR A 207 31.40 -22.73 13.00
CA THR A 207 30.51 -23.87 13.31
C THR A 207 29.59 -23.59 14.49
N THR A 208 28.30 -23.45 14.19
CA THR A 208 27.22 -23.59 15.16
C THR A 208 27.19 -25.04 15.61
N SER A 209 27.77 -25.32 16.76
CA SER A 209 27.62 -26.64 17.33
C SER A 209 27.52 -26.50 18.82
N SER A 210 26.28 -26.59 19.30
CA SER A 210 25.95 -27.09 20.64
C SER A 210 26.90 -28.23 21.07
N ASN A 211 27.39 -29.03 20.12
CA ASN A 211 28.39 -30.08 20.33
C ASN A 211 29.76 -29.55 20.77
N VAL A 212 30.32 -28.49 20.17
CA VAL A 212 31.62 -27.91 20.57
C VAL A 212 31.54 -27.33 21.99
N VAL A 213 30.44 -26.65 22.33
CA VAL A 213 30.20 -26.13 23.69
C VAL A 213 30.01 -27.27 24.69
N LYS A 214 29.27 -28.34 24.33
CA LYS A 214 29.15 -29.56 25.15
C LYS A 214 30.50 -30.22 25.40
N LEU A 215 31.37 -30.30 24.39
CA LEU A 215 32.69 -30.89 24.50
C LEU A 215 33.62 -30.06 25.38
N LEU A 216 33.59 -28.73 25.27
CA LEU A 216 34.36 -27.82 26.12
C LEU A 216 33.89 -27.86 27.58
N LEU A 217 32.58 -27.97 27.82
CA LEU A 217 32.00 -28.20 29.15
C LEU A 217 32.42 -29.56 29.75
N GLN A 218 32.47 -30.63 28.94
CA GLN A 218 32.96 -31.95 29.36
C GLN A 218 34.46 -31.97 29.70
N LEU A 219 35.23 -31.02 29.17
CA LEU A 219 36.68 -30.89 29.39
C LEU A 219 37.06 -30.03 30.60
N GLY A 220 36.06 -29.53 31.37
CA GLY A 220 36.27 -28.84 32.65
C GLY A 220 36.71 -27.38 32.54
N GLU A 221 36.34 -26.69 31.46
CA GLU A 221 36.61 -25.26 31.29
C GLU A 221 35.71 -24.37 32.15
N SER A 222 36.14 -23.11 32.38
CA SER A 222 35.35 -22.14 33.16
C SER A 222 34.04 -21.82 32.47
N SER A 223 32.96 -22.34 33.03
CA SER A 223 31.62 -22.25 32.46
C SER A 223 31.10 -20.80 32.33
N ASP A 224 31.65 -19.84 33.09
CA ASP A 224 31.33 -18.41 33.01
C ASP A 224 31.88 -17.74 31.74
N TYR A 225 33.11 -18.09 31.33
CA TYR A 225 33.73 -17.55 30.12
C TYR A 225 33.01 -18.05 28.87
N LEU A 226 32.64 -19.33 28.87
CA LEU A 226 31.88 -19.96 27.79
C LEU A 226 30.46 -19.38 27.68
N ALA A 227 29.79 -19.09 28.80
CA ALA A 227 28.47 -18.47 28.78
C ALA A 227 28.51 -17.06 28.19
N GLN A 228 29.46 -16.21 28.60
CA GLN A 228 29.59 -14.84 28.09
C GLN A 228 30.00 -14.78 26.61
N GLN A 229 30.93 -15.63 26.17
CA GLN A 229 31.31 -15.72 24.76
C GLN A 229 30.20 -16.33 23.89
N TYR A 230 29.45 -17.29 24.42
CA TYR A 230 28.29 -17.83 23.71
C TYR A 230 27.18 -16.77 23.55
N LEU A 231 26.99 -15.91 24.56
CA LEU A 231 26.07 -14.77 24.49
C LEU A 231 26.55 -13.74 23.44
N SER A 232 27.84 -13.37 23.41
CA SER A 232 28.38 -12.39 22.46
C SER A 232 28.30 -12.87 21.00
N GLN A 233 28.60 -14.14 20.73
CA GLN A 233 28.56 -14.72 19.39
C GLN A 233 27.13 -14.81 18.84
N ASN A 234 26.17 -15.13 19.71
CA ASN A 234 24.75 -15.17 19.31
C ASN A 234 24.14 -13.77 19.15
N LYS A 235 24.71 -12.73 19.77
CA LYS A 235 24.28 -11.33 19.58
C LYS A 235 24.39 -10.90 18.12
N HIS A 236 25.57 -11.11 17.53
CA HIS A 236 25.82 -10.79 16.13
C HIS A 236 24.89 -11.57 15.19
N ARG A 237 24.57 -12.83 15.52
CA ARG A 237 23.66 -13.67 14.72
C ARG A 237 22.21 -13.21 14.79
N LEU A 238 21.74 -12.76 15.97
CA LEU A 238 20.39 -12.23 16.14
C LEU A 238 20.22 -10.84 15.52
N GLU A 239 21.30 -10.07 15.41
CA GLU A 239 21.31 -8.76 14.75
C GLU A 239 21.26 -8.83 13.21
N GLN A 240 21.75 -9.91 12.59
CA GLN A 240 21.73 -10.08 11.13
C GLN A 240 20.33 -10.03 10.49
N PRO A 241 19.31 -10.77 10.98
CA PRO A 241 17.94 -10.66 10.47
C PRO A 241 17.35 -9.25 10.62
N LEU A 242 17.64 -8.57 11.73
CA LEU A 242 17.20 -7.20 11.97
C LEU A 242 17.87 -6.22 11.00
N ALA A 243 19.16 -6.42 10.69
CA ALA A 243 19.88 -5.58 9.74
C ALA A 243 19.33 -5.71 8.31
N LEU A 244 18.99 -6.93 7.88
CA LEU A 244 18.35 -7.16 6.57
C LEU A 244 16.98 -6.46 6.46
N MET A 245 16.18 -6.50 7.52
CA MET A 245 14.88 -5.81 7.52
C MET A 245 15.01 -4.29 7.61
N LYS A 246 16.01 -3.77 8.35
CA LYS A 246 16.34 -2.33 8.33
C LYS A 246 16.69 -1.86 6.92
N GLN A 247 17.44 -2.66 6.16
CA GLN A 247 17.74 -2.35 4.76
C GLN A 247 16.49 -2.35 3.89
N GLN A 248 15.55 -3.27 4.10
CA GLN A 248 14.26 -3.29 3.39
C GLN A 248 13.41 -2.05 3.68
N LEU A 249 13.40 -1.59 4.93
CA LEU A 249 12.70 -0.38 5.35
C LEU A 249 13.30 0.87 4.69
N ILE A 250 14.63 0.99 4.66
CA ILE A 250 15.33 2.10 3.98
C ILE A 250 15.02 2.10 2.48
N VAL A 251 14.95 0.92 1.85
CA VAL A 251 14.56 0.80 0.43
C VAL A 251 13.12 1.28 0.22
N ALA A 252 12.18 0.93 1.11
CA ALA A 252 10.79 1.38 1.04
C ALA A 252 10.67 2.91 1.23
N GLU A 253 11.39 3.50 2.19
CA GLU A 253 11.39 4.96 2.41
C GLU A 253 11.98 5.74 1.23
N ASN A 254 13.04 5.21 0.61
CA ASN A 254 13.65 5.82 -0.57
C ASN A 254 12.73 5.77 -1.80
N GLN A 255 11.86 4.75 -1.90
CA GLN A 255 10.84 4.68 -2.96
C GLN A 255 9.73 5.73 -2.79
N LEU A 256 9.37 6.12 -1.57
CA LEU A 256 8.42 7.22 -1.31
C LEU A 256 9.06 8.62 -1.48
N GLY A 257 10.37 8.75 -1.27
CA GLY A 257 11.09 10.02 -1.34
C GLY A 257 11.62 10.41 -2.73
N SER A 258 11.78 9.48 -3.66
CA SER A 258 12.39 9.72 -4.96
C SER A 258 11.37 10.12 -6.03
N THR A 259 11.04 11.41 -6.04
CA THR A 259 11.09 12.15 -7.31
C THR A 259 12.59 12.36 -7.60
N SER A 260 13.11 11.70 -8.64
CA SER A 260 14.51 11.74 -9.12
C SER A 260 15.61 11.11 -8.23
N SER A 261 16.27 10.08 -8.79
CA SER A 261 17.73 9.84 -8.84
C SER A 261 18.17 8.39 -8.57
N THR A 262 18.65 7.79 -9.64
CA THR A 262 19.72 6.79 -9.81
C THR A 262 20.41 6.28 -8.54
N ILE A 263 20.11 5.05 -8.11
CA ILE A 263 21.09 4.17 -7.43
C ILE A 263 20.97 2.74 -7.98
N SER A 264 22.11 2.26 -8.44
CA SER A 264 22.50 0.93 -8.93
C SER A 264 21.64 -0.27 -8.48
N ASN A 265 21.05 -0.93 -9.48
CA ASN A 265 20.48 -2.27 -9.41
C ASN A 265 21.57 -3.34 -9.44
N THR A 266 21.70 -4.13 -8.37
CA THR A 266 22.18 -5.52 -8.46
C THR A 266 21.49 -6.51 -7.50
N VAL A 267 20.47 -6.14 -6.70
CA VAL A 267 19.83 -7.10 -5.75
C VAL A 267 18.29 -7.07 -5.72
N THR A 268 17.62 -6.14 -6.38
CA THR A 268 16.18 -5.84 -6.16
C THR A 268 15.23 -6.48 -7.18
N GLN A 269 15.32 -7.80 -7.41
CA GLN A 269 14.33 -8.54 -8.22
C GLN A 269 13.31 -9.37 -7.40
N GLN A 270 13.25 -9.22 -6.07
CA GLN A 270 12.33 -10.03 -5.24
C GLN A 270 11.56 -9.28 -4.13
N MET A 271 11.65 -7.96 -4.03
CA MET A 271 11.14 -7.26 -2.83
C MET A 271 9.99 -6.32 -3.18
N HIS A 272 8.77 -6.83 -3.08
CA HIS A 272 7.56 -6.01 -3.01
C HIS A 272 7.52 -5.32 -1.63
N PRO A 273 7.14 -4.04 -1.52
CA PRO A 273 6.92 -3.43 -0.20
C PRO A 273 5.83 -4.20 0.55
N MET A 274 6.19 -4.76 1.71
CA MET A 274 5.30 -5.51 2.60
C MET A 274 4.31 -4.57 3.30
N ASP A 275 3.10 -5.06 3.56
CA ASP A 275 2.15 -4.39 4.47
C ASP A 275 2.74 -4.32 5.89
N ILE A 276 2.37 -3.31 6.69
CA ILE A 276 2.87 -3.13 8.07
C ILE A 276 2.61 -4.37 8.93
N LEU A 277 1.47 -5.05 8.71
CA LEU A 277 1.12 -6.31 9.36
C LEU A 277 2.05 -7.46 8.94
N GLU A 278 2.34 -7.56 7.65
CA GLU A 278 3.21 -8.59 7.09
C GLU A 278 4.67 -8.37 7.52
N PHE A 279 5.09 -7.11 7.63
CA PHE A 279 6.40 -6.73 8.12
C PHE A 279 6.55 -7.02 9.62
N VAL A 280 5.56 -6.67 10.44
CA VAL A 280 5.54 -7.03 11.87
C VAL A 280 5.51 -8.55 12.03
N ASP A 281 4.79 -9.29 11.19
CA ASP A 281 4.75 -10.74 11.23
C ASP A 281 6.08 -11.38 10.84
N THR A 282 6.71 -10.89 9.76
CA THR A 282 7.97 -11.43 9.26
C THR A 282 9.12 -11.10 10.22
N SER A 283 9.13 -9.88 10.76
CA SER A 283 10.11 -9.45 11.76
C SER A 283 9.99 -10.25 13.05
N TYR A 284 8.78 -10.38 13.56
CA TYR A 284 8.52 -11.17 14.76
C TYR A 284 8.88 -12.64 14.53
N ASN A 285 8.39 -13.27 13.46
CA ASN A 285 8.63 -14.69 13.21
C ASN A 285 10.11 -15.01 12.98
N SER A 286 10.84 -14.17 12.23
CA SER A 286 12.26 -14.41 11.99
C SER A 286 13.10 -14.15 13.24
N TYR A 287 12.80 -13.10 14.01
CA TYR A 287 13.60 -12.73 15.18
C TYR A 287 13.29 -13.63 16.39
N ILE A 288 12.02 -13.82 16.71
CA ILE A 288 11.59 -14.61 17.88
C ILE A 288 11.84 -16.10 17.69
N LYS A 289 11.74 -16.63 16.47
CA LYS A 289 12.13 -18.02 16.22
C LYS A 289 13.61 -18.24 16.53
N ASN A 290 14.48 -17.35 16.04
CA ASN A 290 15.92 -17.43 16.32
C ASN A 290 16.23 -17.20 17.80
N LEU A 291 15.48 -16.32 18.47
CA LEU A 291 15.58 -16.10 19.92
C LEU A 291 15.12 -17.32 20.71
N HIS A 292 14.04 -17.99 20.29
CA HIS A 292 13.53 -19.20 20.93
C HIS A 292 14.52 -20.36 20.81
N GLU A 293 15.05 -20.60 19.60
CA GLU A 293 16.08 -21.61 19.35
C GLU A 293 17.33 -21.33 20.19
N PHE A 294 17.71 -20.05 20.33
CA PHE A 294 18.82 -19.63 21.18
C PHE A 294 18.54 -19.91 22.66
N VAL A 295 17.42 -19.45 23.20
CA VAL A 295 17.06 -19.64 24.62
C VAL A 295 16.95 -21.13 24.95
N GLU A 296 16.33 -21.94 24.09
CA GLU A 296 16.23 -23.39 24.28
C GLU A 296 17.62 -24.05 24.25
N SER A 297 18.50 -23.62 23.32
CA SER A 297 19.87 -24.13 23.26
C SER A 297 20.69 -23.74 24.50
N TYR A 298 20.53 -22.51 25.02
CA TYR A 298 21.22 -22.04 26.22
C TYR A 298 20.70 -22.74 27.49
N GLU A 299 19.39 -22.90 27.62
CA GLU A 299 18.76 -23.66 28.71
C GLU A 299 19.23 -25.12 28.71
N LEU A 300 19.29 -25.77 27.55
CA LEU A 300 19.79 -27.14 27.44
C LEU A 300 21.28 -27.25 27.78
N LEU A 301 22.10 -26.26 27.41
CA LEU A 301 23.55 -26.29 27.60
C LEU A 301 23.99 -25.94 29.02
N PHE A 302 23.43 -24.88 29.61
CA PHE A 302 23.94 -24.31 30.86
C PHE A 302 23.00 -24.55 32.06
N ILE A 303 21.69 -24.71 31.83
CA ILE A 303 20.71 -24.83 32.93
C ILE A 303 20.31 -26.30 33.18
N ARG A 304 20.08 -27.10 32.14
CA ARG A 304 19.69 -28.53 32.25
C ARG A 304 20.88 -29.50 32.35
N ASN A 305 22.04 -29.18 31.76
CA ASN A 305 23.18 -30.09 31.66
C ASN A 305 24.26 -29.95 32.76
N SER A 306 24.06 -29.16 33.83
CA SER A 306 25.09 -28.99 34.89
C SER A 306 25.38 -30.25 35.73
N SER A 307 24.69 -31.36 35.49
CA SER A 307 24.73 -32.56 36.34
C SER A 307 25.95 -33.47 36.14
N THR A 308 26.96 -33.09 35.35
CA THR A 308 28.10 -33.98 35.04
C THR A 308 29.31 -33.89 35.96
N VAL A 309 29.39 -32.93 36.90
CA VAL A 309 30.47 -32.88 37.90
C VAL A 309 29.90 -32.96 39.32
N PRO A 310 30.23 -34.01 40.09
CA PRO A 310 29.87 -34.08 41.50
C PRO A 310 30.80 -33.13 42.29
N SER A 311 30.45 -31.86 42.33
CA SER A 311 30.97 -30.89 43.30
C SER A 311 29.78 -30.36 44.10
N SER A 312 29.99 -30.17 45.41
CA SER A 312 29.00 -29.85 46.46
C SER A 312 27.72 -29.10 46.03
N PRO A 313 26.54 -29.49 46.55
CA PRO A 313 25.22 -28.97 46.13
C PRO A 313 25.00 -27.45 46.33
N SER A 314 25.81 -26.74 47.11
CA SER A 314 25.65 -25.29 47.33
C SER A 314 26.22 -24.40 46.23
N ILE A 315 27.24 -24.86 45.50
CA ILE A 315 27.94 -24.06 44.46
C ILE A 315 27.20 -24.16 43.12
N ASP A 316 26.53 -25.30 42.87
CA ASP A 316 25.83 -25.58 41.62
C ASP A 316 24.52 -24.77 41.49
N ASP A 317 23.89 -24.39 42.61
CA ASP A 317 22.67 -23.56 42.62
C ASP A 317 23.00 -22.06 42.47
N GLU A 318 24.06 -21.56 43.10
CA GLU A 318 24.55 -20.18 42.93
C GLU A 318 25.04 -19.93 41.49
N TYR A 319 25.70 -20.93 40.89
CA TYR A 319 26.11 -20.91 39.48
C TYR A 319 24.91 -20.86 38.51
N LYS A 320 23.86 -21.66 38.77
CA LYS A 320 22.62 -21.64 37.97
C LYS A 320 21.89 -20.30 38.08
N GLU A 321 21.83 -19.69 39.26
CA GLU A 321 21.23 -18.36 39.42
C GLU A 321 22.03 -17.29 38.68
N ARG A 322 23.36 -17.35 38.71
CA ARG A 322 24.22 -16.39 38.01
C ARG A 322 24.11 -16.52 36.48
N CYS A 323 24.06 -17.75 35.95
CA CYS A 323 23.85 -18.00 34.52
C CYS A 323 22.45 -17.61 34.04
N LYS A 324 21.43 -17.74 34.91
CA LYS A 324 20.08 -17.20 34.65
C LYS A 324 20.11 -15.68 34.61
N HIS A 325 20.80 -15.03 35.54
CA HIS A 325 20.88 -13.56 35.57
C HIS A 325 21.57 -12.99 34.33
N TYR A 326 22.67 -13.63 33.86
CA TYR A 326 23.32 -13.25 32.60
C TYR A 326 22.39 -13.44 31.38
N LEU A 327 21.57 -14.48 31.36
CA LEU A 327 20.58 -14.68 30.30
C LEU A 327 19.47 -13.61 30.37
N GLU A 328 18.99 -13.26 31.56
CA GLU A 328 17.94 -12.27 31.75
C GLU A 328 18.39 -10.86 31.34
N GLU A 329 19.58 -10.44 31.76
CA GLU A 329 20.14 -9.13 31.39
C GLU A 329 20.34 -9.03 29.87
N TYR A 330 20.81 -10.12 29.26
CA TYR A 330 20.99 -10.22 27.81
C TYR A 330 19.66 -10.23 27.04
N LEU A 331 18.65 -10.96 27.52
CA LEU A 331 17.31 -10.95 26.94
C LEU A 331 16.70 -9.54 27.01
N LEU A 332 16.85 -8.84 28.14
CA LEU A 332 16.37 -7.46 28.28
C LEU A 332 17.07 -6.51 27.30
N GLU A 333 18.38 -6.66 27.06
CA GLU A 333 19.10 -5.87 26.05
C GLU A 333 18.58 -6.16 24.63
N LEU A 334 18.41 -7.43 24.27
CA LEU A 334 17.91 -7.86 22.97
C LEU A 334 16.48 -7.39 22.70
N TYR A 335 15.58 -7.50 23.68
CA TYR A 335 14.23 -6.99 23.57
C TYR A 335 14.20 -5.46 23.47
N SER A 336 15.09 -4.76 24.19
CA SER A 336 15.22 -3.30 24.05
C SER A 336 15.63 -2.89 22.64
N ASN A 337 16.59 -3.59 22.04
CA ASN A 337 17.04 -3.33 20.67
C ASN A 337 15.96 -3.64 19.64
N TYR A 338 15.17 -4.70 19.86
CA TYR A 338 14.03 -5.04 19.01
C TYR A 338 12.89 -4.01 19.11
N ILE A 339 12.54 -3.57 20.33
CA ILE A 339 11.54 -2.51 20.53
C ILE A 339 11.99 -1.20 19.88
N LYS A 340 13.28 -0.86 19.96
CA LYS A 340 13.83 0.31 19.23
C LYS A 340 13.68 0.16 17.72
N PHE A 341 13.92 -1.02 17.16
CA PHE A 341 13.70 -1.26 15.73
C PHE A 341 12.24 -1.10 15.32
N ILE A 342 11.31 -1.63 16.12
CA ILE A 342 9.87 -1.46 15.86
C ILE A 342 9.47 0.01 16.05
N HIS A 343 10.05 0.72 17.03
CA HIS A 343 9.88 2.16 17.19
C HIS A 343 10.30 2.93 15.93
N ASP A 344 11.46 2.61 15.36
CA ASP A 344 11.93 3.20 14.10
C ASP A 344 11.00 2.86 12.91
N LEU A 345 10.42 1.65 12.88
CA LEU A 345 9.44 1.22 11.88
C LEU A 345 8.17 2.08 11.90
N PHE A 346 7.58 2.28 13.08
CA PHE A 346 6.35 3.07 13.23
C PHE A 346 6.60 4.58 13.05
N GLN A 347 7.84 5.04 13.22
CA GLN A 347 8.25 6.42 12.92
C GLN A 347 8.50 6.65 11.42
N SER A 348 8.76 5.59 10.65
CA SER A 348 9.13 5.68 9.24
C SER A 348 8.12 6.48 8.42
N LYS A 349 8.61 7.20 7.41
CA LYS A 349 7.73 8.00 6.54
C LYS A 349 6.77 7.12 5.71
N TYR A 350 7.12 5.86 5.52
CA TYR A 350 6.35 4.89 4.77
C TYR A 350 5.09 4.47 5.52
N TYR A 351 5.24 3.84 6.68
CA TYR A 351 4.10 3.35 7.45
C TYR A 351 3.43 4.44 8.31
N GLY A 352 4.12 5.56 8.54
CA GLY A 352 3.56 6.71 9.26
C GLY A 352 2.54 7.53 8.46
N GLN A 353 2.50 7.37 7.12
CA GLN A 353 1.61 8.10 6.22
C GLN A 353 0.45 7.27 5.65
N ASP A 354 0.36 5.97 5.95
CA ASP A 354 -0.74 5.14 5.48
C ASP A 354 -2.09 5.62 6.04
N ASP A 355 -3.09 5.72 5.16
CA ASP A 355 -4.46 6.17 5.50
C ASP A 355 -5.23 5.11 6.30
N ASP A 356 -4.82 3.83 6.24
CA ASP A 356 -5.51 2.69 6.83
C ASP A 356 -5.20 2.46 8.32
N ILE A 357 -5.90 3.22 9.16
CA ILE A 357 -5.78 3.21 10.63
C ILE A 357 -6.12 1.84 11.23
N GLN A 358 -7.00 1.10 10.57
CA GLN A 358 -7.34 -0.25 11.02
C GLN A 358 -6.14 -1.20 10.91
N LEU A 359 -5.35 -1.10 9.84
CA LEU A 359 -4.13 -1.91 9.68
C LEU A 359 -3.07 -1.50 10.70
N TYR A 360 -2.89 -0.19 10.91
CA TYR A 360 -1.98 0.36 11.92
C TYR A 360 -2.31 -0.12 13.35
N VAL A 361 -3.58 -0.02 13.76
CA VAL A 361 -4.04 -0.47 15.09
C VAL A 361 -3.94 -1.99 15.21
N ARG A 362 -4.25 -2.75 14.16
CA ARG A 362 -4.12 -4.21 14.16
C ARG A 362 -2.67 -4.67 14.23
N ALA A 363 -1.74 -3.95 13.61
CA ALA A 363 -0.30 -4.24 13.69
C ALA A 363 0.23 -4.04 15.11
N ILE A 364 -0.16 -2.94 15.77
CA ILE A 364 0.17 -2.70 17.19
C ILE A 364 -0.41 -3.81 18.07
N ASP A 365 -1.67 -4.20 17.85
CA ASP A 365 -2.35 -5.24 18.64
C ASP A 365 -1.64 -6.59 18.51
N ARG A 366 -1.34 -6.97 17.28
CA ARG A 366 -0.66 -8.22 16.98
C ARG A 366 0.75 -8.24 17.56
N PHE A 367 1.49 -7.14 17.49
CA PHE A 367 2.81 -6.99 18.10
C PHE A 367 2.75 -7.12 19.63
N LEU A 368 1.87 -6.36 20.29
CA LEU A 368 1.78 -6.32 21.75
C LEU A 368 1.34 -7.67 22.33
N ARG A 369 0.32 -8.33 21.74
CA ARG A 369 -0.12 -9.65 22.21
C ARG A 369 0.96 -10.71 22.07
N ARG A 370 1.63 -10.72 20.92
CA ARG A 370 2.68 -11.71 20.64
C ARG A 370 3.89 -11.52 21.54
N SER A 371 4.37 -10.29 21.64
CA SER A 371 5.46 -9.93 22.56
C SER A 371 5.10 -10.27 24.00
N SER A 372 3.84 -10.06 24.41
CA SER A 372 3.43 -10.41 25.76
C SER A 372 3.24 -11.90 26.00
N ASN A 373 2.85 -12.70 25.01
CA ASN A 373 2.80 -14.15 25.18
C ASN A 373 4.20 -14.74 25.40
N ASP A 374 5.23 -14.17 24.77
CA ASP A 374 6.63 -14.57 24.97
C ASP A 374 7.17 -14.16 26.34
N ILE A 375 6.77 -12.99 26.87
CA ILE A 375 7.13 -12.50 28.20
C ILE A 375 6.85 -13.57 29.27
N TYR A 376 5.67 -14.21 29.21
CA TYR A 376 5.27 -15.22 30.18
C TYR A 376 5.94 -16.58 29.98
N LYS A 377 6.54 -16.84 28.80
CA LYS A 377 7.14 -18.13 28.46
C LYS A 377 8.63 -18.21 28.82
N TYR A 378 9.38 -17.09 28.79
CA TYR A 378 10.84 -17.11 28.90
C TYR A 378 11.43 -16.38 30.12
N LEU A 379 10.70 -15.47 30.78
CA LEU A 379 11.23 -14.71 31.92
C LEU A 379 10.70 -15.26 33.26
N LEU A 380 11.61 -15.68 34.15
CA LEU A 380 11.27 -16.28 35.44
C LEU A 380 11.21 -15.28 36.62
N THR A 381 11.87 -14.11 36.54
CA THR A 381 11.86 -13.11 37.63
C THR A 381 10.83 -12.00 37.45
N GLN A 382 10.15 -11.63 38.55
CA GLN A 382 9.15 -10.54 38.56
C GLN A 382 9.71 -9.18 38.12
N HIS A 383 10.97 -8.88 38.45
CA HIS A 383 11.61 -7.61 38.09
C HIS A 383 11.79 -7.46 36.57
N ALA A 384 12.20 -8.52 35.88
CA ALA A 384 12.41 -8.48 34.44
C ALA A 384 11.06 -8.44 33.66
N LEU A 385 10.02 -9.10 34.20
CA LEU A 385 8.64 -9.01 33.69
C LEU A 385 8.09 -7.57 33.79
N GLU A 386 8.31 -6.89 34.93
CA GLU A 386 7.86 -5.52 35.15
C GLU A 386 8.58 -4.51 34.25
N LYS A 387 9.90 -4.67 34.09
CA LYS A 387 10.70 -3.84 33.18
C LYS A 387 10.27 -3.99 31.72
N MET A 388 9.98 -5.21 31.26
CA MET A 388 9.51 -5.42 29.89
C MET A 388 8.10 -4.88 29.66
N ARG A 389 7.23 -5.00 30.65
CA ARG A 389 5.89 -4.39 30.62
C ARG A 389 5.96 -2.86 30.53
N LEU A 390 6.86 -2.23 31.29
CA LEU A 390 7.10 -0.79 31.18
C LEU A 390 7.57 -0.39 29.76
N MET A 391 8.44 -1.19 29.14
CA MET A 391 8.90 -0.93 27.77
C MET A 391 7.77 -1.04 26.74
N LEU A 392 6.86 -2.01 26.89
CA LEU A 392 5.69 -2.15 26.01
C LEU A 392 4.68 -1.01 26.20
N ASP A 393 4.43 -0.58 27.44
CA ASP A 393 3.56 0.58 27.73
C ASP A 393 4.17 1.88 27.15
N THR A 394 5.50 2.03 27.24
CA THR A 394 6.23 3.16 26.63
C THR A 394 6.11 3.14 25.11
N PHE A 395 6.25 1.98 24.47
CA PHE A 395 6.07 1.82 23.03
C PHE A 395 4.64 2.13 22.58
N LEU A 396 3.62 1.66 23.31
CA LEU A 396 2.23 1.96 23.01
C LEU A 396 1.96 3.48 23.04
N THR A 397 2.48 4.16 24.06
CA THR A 397 2.40 5.61 24.19
C THR A 397 3.03 6.31 22.99
N PHE A 398 4.23 5.88 22.58
CA PHE A 398 4.92 6.41 21.41
C PHE A 398 4.15 6.20 20.09
N ALA A 399 3.62 4.99 19.86
CA ALA A 399 2.88 4.67 18.64
C ALA A 399 1.59 5.50 18.49
N ILE A 400 0.95 5.82 19.63
CA ILE A 400 -0.18 6.75 19.70
C ILE A 400 0.27 8.16 19.32
N GLU A 401 1.35 8.67 19.93
CA GLU A 401 1.88 10.01 19.65
C GLU A 401 2.27 10.21 18.19
N CYS A 402 2.88 9.21 17.55
CA CYS A 402 3.19 9.24 16.12
C CYS A 402 1.93 9.44 15.26
N ARG A 403 0.85 8.73 15.59
CA ARG A 403 -0.41 8.87 14.86
C ARG A 403 -1.10 10.21 15.14
N LEU A 404 -1.04 10.71 16.38
CA LEU A 404 -1.55 12.05 16.70
C LEU A 404 -0.81 13.13 15.90
N LYS A 405 0.52 13.03 15.77
CA LYS A 405 1.34 13.94 14.97
C LYS A 405 0.96 13.92 13.49
N PHE A 406 0.67 12.74 12.93
CA PHE A 406 0.16 12.60 11.57
C PHE A 406 -1.16 13.37 11.37
N TYR A 407 -2.14 13.18 12.25
CA TYR A 407 -3.43 13.90 12.13
C TYR A 407 -3.30 15.41 12.30
N HIS A 408 -2.43 15.86 13.20
CA HIS A 408 -2.13 17.29 13.32
C HIS A 408 -1.60 17.88 12.02
N LEU A 409 -0.67 17.19 11.35
CA LEU A 409 -0.12 17.64 10.06
C LEU A 409 -1.15 17.56 8.92
N TYR A 410 -2.01 16.54 8.94
CA TYR A 410 -3.09 16.37 7.98
C TYR A 410 -4.10 17.53 8.04
N ILE A 411 -4.59 17.86 9.24
CA ILE A 411 -5.56 18.95 9.44
C ILE A 411 -4.92 20.29 9.10
N ASP A 412 -3.68 20.54 9.52
CA ASP A 412 -2.98 21.80 9.20
C ASP A 412 -2.81 22.00 7.70
N ARG A 413 -2.41 20.95 6.95
CA ARG A 413 -2.26 21.02 5.49
C ARG A 413 -3.60 21.29 4.81
N HIS A 414 -4.64 20.56 5.19
CA HIS A 414 -5.96 20.72 4.61
C HIS A 414 -6.56 22.10 4.92
N PHE A 415 -6.40 22.60 6.14
CA PHE A 415 -6.81 23.94 6.54
C PHE A 415 -6.05 25.03 5.76
N HIS A 416 -4.75 24.85 5.55
CA HIS A 416 -3.94 25.76 4.73
C HIS A 416 -4.39 25.78 3.27
N ASP A 417 -4.67 24.61 2.67
CA ASP A 417 -5.17 24.51 1.29
C ASP A 417 -6.55 25.20 1.13
N GLN A 418 -7.44 25.07 2.12
CA GLN A 418 -8.72 25.80 2.14
C GLN A 418 -8.55 27.31 2.18
N ILE A 419 -7.56 27.81 2.94
CA ILE A 419 -7.26 29.26 2.98
C ILE A 419 -6.67 29.73 1.66
N ILE A 420 -5.85 28.92 0.98
CA ILE A 420 -5.34 29.22 -0.36
C ILE A 420 -6.50 29.28 -1.37
N GLU A 421 -7.43 28.33 -1.34
CA GLU A 421 -8.63 28.34 -2.17
C GLU A 421 -9.51 29.57 -1.89
N LEU A 422 -9.67 29.94 -0.61
CA LEU A 422 -10.38 31.14 -0.22
C LEU A 422 -9.68 32.42 -0.71
N ARG A 423 -8.35 32.50 -0.63
CA ARG A 423 -7.58 33.61 -1.21
C ARG A 423 -7.82 33.72 -2.72
N LYS A 424 -7.78 32.60 -3.44
CA LYS A 424 -8.06 32.55 -4.88
C LYS A 424 -9.50 33.00 -5.20
N SER A 425 -10.50 32.51 -4.46
CA SER A 425 -11.91 32.91 -4.67
C SER A 425 -12.20 34.37 -4.33
N LEU A 426 -11.51 34.95 -3.33
CA LEU A 426 -11.61 36.37 -3.02
C LEU A 426 -11.00 37.27 -4.09
N THR A 427 -9.89 36.85 -4.70
CA THR A 427 -9.32 37.52 -5.88
C THR A 427 -10.33 37.52 -7.04
N ILE A 428 -11.07 36.43 -7.22
CA ILE A 428 -12.13 36.32 -8.25
C ILE A 428 -13.31 37.27 -7.92
N ILE A 429 -13.79 37.34 -6.68
CA ILE A 429 -14.93 38.19 -6.29
C ILE A 429 -14.65 39.69 -6.51
N GLN A 430 -13.41 40.14 -6.28
CA GLN A 430 -12.99 41.53 -6.56
C GLN A 430 -13.07 41.90 -8.06
N THR A 431 -13.07 40.91 -8.96
CA THR A 431 -13.24 41.15 -10.41
C THR A 431 -14.71 41.22 -10.86
N THR A 432 -15.66 40.67 -10.08
CA THR A 432 -17.09 40.59 -10.42
C THR A 432 -17.95 41.78 -9.96
N THR A 433 -17.52 42.57 -8.97
CA THR A 433 -18.28 43.73 -8.49
C THR A 433 -18.33 44.93 -9.44
N THR A 434 -17.67 44.88 -10.60
CA THR A 434 -17.65 45.98 -11.57
C THR A 434 -18.66 45.87 -12.73
N THR A 435 -19.46 44.80 -12.81
CA THR A 435 -20.41 44.56 -13.91
C THR A 435 -21.88 44.91 -13.63
N ASN A 436 -22.27 45.26 -12.40
CA ASN A 436 -23.69 45.34 -12.02
C ASN A 436 -24.25 46.77 -11.93
N GLU A 437 -24.31 47.49 -13.05
CA GLU A 437 -25.16 48.70 -13.15
C GLU A 437 -26.19 48.70 -14.28
N GLN A 438 -26.27 47.68 -15.14
CA GLN A 438 -27.37 47.59 -16.11
C GLN A 438 -27.86 46.15 -16.21
N VAL A 439 -29.10 45.94 -15.79
CA VAL A 439 -30.20 45.30 -16.53
C VAL A 439 -31.27 44.88 -15.51
N GLN A 440 -32.38 45.63 -15.50
CA GLN A 440 -33.65 45.14 -15.00
C GLN A 440 -34.35 44.33 -16.10
N SER A 441 -35.14 43.35 -15.65
CA SER A 441 -36.15 42.56 -16.38
C SER A 441 -35.65 41.37 -17.20
N SER A 442 -35.79 40.17 -16.63
CA SER A 442 -36.78 39.14 -17.03
C SER A 442 -36.29 37.72 -16.73
N SER A 443 -37.23 36.85 -16.36
CA SER A 443 -37.11 35.42 -16.05
C SER A 443 -36.43 35.02 -14.72
N SER A 444 -37.29 34.94 -13.70
CA SER A 444 -37.16 34.06 -12.55
C SER A 444 -36.98 32.60 -13.01
N THR A 445 -35.84 31.96 -12.74
CA THR A 445 -35.69 30.77 -11.86
C THR A 445 -34.23 30.25 -11.79
N GLU A 446 -33.21 30.90 -12.37
CA GLU A 446 -31.80 30.42 -12.30
C GLU A 446 -30.75 31.42 -11.82
N ASN A 447 -31.14 32.66 -11.48
CA ASN A 447 -30.20 33.72 -11.07
C ASN A 447 -29.89 33.76 -9.55
N GLN A 448 -29.95 32.64 -8.83
CA GLN A 448 -29.57 32.56 -7.41
C GLN A 448 -28.15 32.00 -7.15
N GLN A 449 -27.40 31.58 -8.18
CA GLN A 449 -26.13 30.86 -7.99
C GLN A 449 -24.83 31.66 -8.17
N LEU A 450 -24.88 32.97 -8.46
CA LEU A 450 -23.66 33.77 -8.71
C LEU A 450 -23.52 35.02 -7.82
N GLN A 451 -24.06 34.97 -6.61
CA GLN A 451 -23.47 35.69 -5.47
C GLN A 451 -22.88 34.64 -4.55
N LEU A 452 -21.55 34.45 -4.59
CA LEU A 452 -20.84 33.74 -3.52
C LEU A 452 -21.07 34.53 -2.24
N ASN A 453 -22.06 34.10 -1.45
CA ASN A 453 -22.30 34.67 -0.14
C ASN A 453 -21.07 34.37 0.70
N LEU A 454 -20.37 35.41 1.15
CA LEU A 454 -19.20 35.29 2.05
C LEU A 454 -19.53 34.41 3.28
N SER A 455 -20.79 34.41 3.72
CA SER A 455 -21.29 33.51 4.76
C SER A 455 -21.27 32.03 4.36
N GLN A 456 -21.60 31.68 3.11
CA GLN A 456 -21.55 30.30 2.62
C GLN A 456 -20.11 29.76 2.56
N CYS A 457 -19.11 30.61 2.27
CA CYS A 457 -17.70 30.22 2.33
C CYS A 457 -17.25 29.93 3.77
N VAL A 458 -17.63 30.80 4.73
CA VAL A 458 -17.38 30.57 6.16
C VAL A 458 -18.04 29.28 6.61
N ASP A 459 -19.31 29.06 6.26
CA ASP A 459 -20.06 27.85 6.62
C ASP A 459 -19.44 26.58 6.02
N LYS A 460 -18.96 26.64 4.76
CA LYS A 460 -18.28 25.51 4.10
C LYS A 460 -16.99 25.15 4.84
N MET A 461 -16.13 26.13 5.12
CA MET A 461 -14.88 25.91 5.85
C MET A 461 -15.12 25.38 7.26
N LEU A 462 -16.08 25.97 7.97
CA LEU A 462 -16.42 25.58 9.35
C LEU A 462 -16.96 24.14 9.40
N LYS A 463 -17.86 23.76 8.48
CA LYS A 463 -18.35 22.38 8.37
C LYS A 463 -17.23 21.39 8.04
N GLN A 464 -16.32 21.77 7.16
CA GLN A 464 -15.24 20.90 6.72
C GLN A 464 -14.21 20.68 7.85
N LEU A 465 -13.75 21.75 8.52
CA LEU A 465 -12.87 21.65 9.70
C LEU A 465 -13.52 20.82 10.83
N THR A 466 -14.81 21.04 11.09
CA THR A 466 -15.56 20.27 12.10
C THR A 466 -15.67 18.78 11.71
N SER A 467 -15.86 18.50 10.42
CA SER A 467 -15.91 17.14 9.89
C SER A 467 -14.55 16.44 10.03
N ASP A 468 -13.44 17.12 9.72
CA ASP A 468 -12.09 16.55 9.80
C ASP A 468 -11.72 16.16 11.24
N ILE A 469 -12.05 17.02 12.22
CA ILE A 469 -11.85 16.72 13.64
C ILE A 469 -12.74 15.56 14.09
N LYS A 470 -14.01 15.53 13.63
CA LYS A 470 -14.95 14.44 13.94
C LYS A 470 -14.50 13.09 13.38
N ILE A 471 -14.02 13.05 12.14
CA ILE A 471 -13.45 11.84 11.51
C ILE A 471 -12.21 11.40 12.29
N THR A 472 -11.37 12.34 12.71
CA THR A 472 -10.19 12.02 13.54
C THR A 472 -10.58 11.42 14.89
N PHE A 473 -11.62 11.93 15.57
CA PHE A 473 -12.15 11.30 16.79
C PHE A 473 -12.71 9.89 16.53
N GLN A 474 -13.40 9.69 15.41
CA GLN A 474 -13.88 8.37 15.01
C GLN A 474 -12.72 7.39 14.77
N ASN A 475 -11.65 7.88 14.16
CA ASN A 475 -10.44 7.12 13.89
C ASN A 475 -9.65 6.82 15.18
N LEU A 476 -9.59 7.76 16.13
CA LEU A 476 -8.96 7.51 17.43
C LEU A 476 -9.80 6.58 18.31
N SER A 477 -11.11 6.54 18.12
CA SER A 477 -12.00 5.57 18.76
C SER A 477 -11.71 4.12 18.31
N THR A 478 -11.11 3.88 17.14
CA THR A 478 -10.76 2.50 16.73
C THR A 478 -9.68 1.88 17.61
N PHE A 479 -8.81 2.69 18.24
CA PHE A 479 -7.87 2.22 19.26
C PHE A 479 -8.60 1.66 20.51
N LEU A 480 -9.83 2.11 20.77
CA LEU A 480 -10.68 1.58 21.84
C LEU A 480 -11.47 0.33 21.41
N ASN A 481 -11.79 0.18 20.13
CA ASN A 481 -12.51 -1.00 19.62
C ASN A 481 -11.58 -2.21 19.45
N GLY A 482 -10.28 -2.00 19.19
CA GLY A 482 -9.25 -3.06 19.16
C GLY A 482 -8.85 -3.61 20.55
N THR A 483 -9.65 -3.37 21.60
CA THR A 483 -9.30 -3.61 23.01
C THR A 483 -9.40 -5.07 23.48
N GLU A 484 -8.74 -5.97 22.76
CA GLU A 484 -8.09 -7.13 23.40
C GLU A 484 -6.60 -6.83 23.74
N MET A 485 -6.09 -5.67 23.31
CA MET A 485 -4.80 -5.05 23.68
C MET A 485 -4.44 -5.07 25.18
N ILE A 486 -5.42 -5.30 26.07
CA ILE A 486 -5.33 -5.02 27.52
C ILE A 486 -5.65 -6.27 28.36
N GLY A 487 -5.36 -7.46 27.83
CA GLY A 487 -5.25 -8.65 28.68
C GLY A 487 -4.15 -8.53 29.74
N HIS A 488 -3.18 -7.63 29.54
CA HIS A 488 -1.95 -7.56 30.33
C HIS A 488 -1.98 -6.62 31.54
N THR A 489 -2.96 -5.71 31.66
CA THR A 489 -2.96 -4.73 32.77
C THR A 489 -4.07 -4.85 33.79
N GLY A 490 -5.09 -5.69 33.56
CA GLY A 490 -6.23 -5.86 34.48
C GLY A 490 -7.02 -4.56 34.76
N LYS A 491 -6.69 -3.46 34.07
CA LYS A 491 -7.23 -2.11 34.30
C LYS A 491 -7.67 -1.47 32.99
N LYS A 492 -8.51 -2.17 32.22
CA LYS A 492 -9.11 -1.68 30.96
C LYS A 492 -9.70 -0.27 31.11
N ASN A 493 -10.42 -0.01 32.20
CA ASN A 493 -11.05 1.29 32.44
C ASN A 493 -10.06 2.41 32.79
N LEU A 494 -8.89 2.09 33.36
CA LEU A 494 -7.87 3.10 33.68
C LEU A 494 -7.16 3.56 32.40
N PHE A 495 -6.84 2.63 31.50
CA PHE A 495 -6.22 2.94 30.22
C PHE A 495 -7.15 3.75 29.31
N VAL A 496 -8.43 3.36 29.19
CA VAL A 496 -9.41 4.10 28.38
C VAL A 496 -9.52 5.56 28.84
N LYS A 497 -9.51 5.78 30.16
CA LYS A 497 -9.50 7.13 30.74
C LYS A 497 -8.22 7.89 30.45
N GLN A 498 -7.05 7.30 30.72
CA GLN A 498 -5.75 7.94 30.49
C GLN A 498 -5.54 8.24 28.99
N PHE A 499 -5.97 7.35 28.10
CA PHE A 499 -5.93 7.54 26.66
C PHE A 499 -6.82 8.71 26.23
N ALA A 500 -8.08 8.74 26.68
CA ALA A 500 -9.02 9.79 26.34
C ALA A 500 -8.55 11.17 26.85
N THR A 501 -8.09 11.27 28.11
CA THR A 501 -7.73 12.56 28.72
C THR A 501 -6.35 13.05 28.31
N ASN A 502 -5.33 12.19 28.37
CA ASN A 502 -3.94 12.63 28.17
C ASN A 502 -3.59 12.69 26.68
N HIS A 503 -3.99 11.68 25.90
CA HIS A 503 -3.60 11.58 24.50
C HIS A 503 -4.59 12.28 23.58
N VAL A 504 -5.88 11.97 23.67
CA VAL A 504 -6.88 12.53 22.73
C VAL A 504 -7.26 13.96 23.09
N TRP A 505 -7.61 14.22 24.36
CA TRP A 505 -8.03 15.56 24.78
C TRP A 505 -6.86 16.56 24.84
N ASN A 506 -5.85 16.27 25.66
CA ASN A 506 -4.69 17.18 25.81
C ASN A 506 -3.75 17.11 24.59
N GLY A 507 -3.35 15.90 24.18
CA GLY A 507 -2.36 15.69 23.12
C GLY A 507 -2.86 16.02 21.70
N PHE A 508 -4.15 15.85 21.42
CA PHE A 508 -4.73 16.16 20.11
C PHE A 508 -5.62 17.40 20.14
N PHE A 509 -6.77 17.38 20.83
CA PHE A 509 -7.76 18.44 20.68
C PHE A 509 -7.24 19.82 21.14
N LEU A 510 -6.70 19.94 22.37
CA LEU A 510 -6.16 21.21 22.87
C LEU A 510 -4.93 21.67 22.06
N THR A 511 -4.04 20.74 21.71
CA THR A 511 -2.85 21.06 20.90
C THR A 511 -3.24 21.58 19.51
N LEU A 512 -4.28 21.02 18.89
CA LEU A 512 -4.79 21.48 17.60
C LEU A 512 -5.38 22.90 17.71
N LEU A 513 -6.15 23.17 18.76
CA LEU A 513 -6.70 24.50 19.00
C LEU A 513 -5.59 25.55 19.17
N HIS A 514 -4.52 25.23 19.90
CA HIS A 514 -3.35 26.10 20.01
C HIS A 514 -2.64 26.34 18.67
N ARG A 515 -2.50 25.31 17.81
CA ARG A 515 -1.92 25.46 16.46
C ARG A 515 -2.75 26.38 15.57
N LEU A 516 -4.08 26.25 15.61
CA LEU A 516 -4.99 27.16 14.90
C LEU A 516 -4.87 28.60 15.40
N ILE A 517 -4.77 28.80 16.71
CA ILE A 517 -4.50 30.12 17.32
C ILE A 517 -3.21 30.71 16.78
N THR A 518 -2.11 29.95 16.78
CA THR A 518 -0.81 30.40 16.24
C THR A 518 -0.91 30.76 14.75
N TYR A 519 -1.67 30.01 13.98
CA TYR A 519 -1.93 30.31 12.57
C TYR A 519 -2.65 31.66 12.39
N PHE A 520 -3.73 31.91 13.16
CA PHE A 520 -4.46 33.17 13.09
C PHE A 520 -3.64 34.37 13.58
N GLU A 521 -2.77 34.16 14.57
CA GLU A 521 -1.82 35.17 15.05
C GLU A 521 -0.74 35.51 14.00
N HIS A 522 -0.29 34.51 13.23
CA HIS A 522 0.61 34.73 12.09
C HIS A 522 -0.04 35.57 10.98
N GLU A 523 -1.31 35.30 10.64
CA GLU A 523 -2.08 36.11 9.68
C GLU A 523 -2.34 37.54 10.18
N TYR A 524 -2.51 37.73 11.49
CA TYR A 524 -2.62 39.07 12.10
C TYR A 524 -1.30 39.84 12.05
N THR A 525 -0.18 39.20 12.41
CA THR A 525 1.14 39.86 12.44
C THR A 525 1.63 40.25 11.05
N THR A 526 1.40 39.39 10.05
CA THR A 526 1.65 39.72 8.63
C THR A 526 0.81 40.90 8.15
N ALA A 527 -0.44 41.04 8.61
CA ALA A 527 -1.28 42.20 8.31
C ALA A 527 -0.88 43.49 9.07
N SER A 528 -0.34 43.38 10.28
CA SER A 528 0.02 44.51 11.15
C SER A 528 1.37 45.15 10.79
N ASN A 529 2.36 44.36 10.40
CA ASN A 529 3.73 44.85 10.11
C ASN A 529 3.82 45.72 8.85
N ASN A 530 2.79 45.72 7.99
CA ASN A 530 2.72 46.53 6.78
C ASN A 530 2.29 48.00 7.02
N SER A 531 2.17 48.44 8.28
CA SER A 531 1.83 49.82 8.65
C SER A 531 3.04 50.77 8.72
N THR A 532 4.27 50.25 8.67
CA THR A 532 5.49 51.06 8.69
C THR A 532 6.47 50.65 7.58
N MET A 533 6.54 51.49 6.54
CA MET A 533 7.63 51.58 5.55
C MET A 533 7.89 50.36 4.62
N ILE A 534 7.49 50.53 3.36
CA ILE A 534 8.22 50.09 2.13
C ILE A 534 8.69 48.62 2.12
N ARG A 535 7.78 47.64 2.03
CA ARG A 535 7.96 46.37 1.28
C ARG A 535 6.58 45.86 0.84
N HIS A 536 6.25 45.98 -0.44
CA HIS A 536 4.90 45.79 -0.98
C HIS A 536 4.61 44.39 -1.57
N GLU A 537 5.37 43.35 -1.23
CA GLU A 537 5.24 42.04 -1.90
C GLU A 537 4.37 40.99 -1.19
N GLN A 538 3.90 41.21 0.04
CA GLN A 538 3.02 40.25 0.74
C GLN A 538 2.00 40.95 1.67
N SER A 539 0.91 41.48 1.11
CA SER A 539 -0.23 42.00 1.89
C SER A 539 -1.42 41.05 1.80
N SER A 540 -1.89 40.53 2.94
CA SER A 540 -3.14 39.76 3.00
C SER A 540 -4.33 40.66 2.63
N PRO A 541 -5.32 40.16 1.84
CA PRO A 541 -6.48 40.95 1.46
C PRO A 541 -7.31 41.38 2.69
N PRO A 542 -7.78 42.63 2.81
CA PRO A 542 -8.58 43.07 3.96
C PRO A 542 -9.83 42.20 4.19
N ILE A 543 -10.47 41.72 3.11
CA ILE A 543 -11.67 40.88 3.17
C ILE A 543 -11.36 39.50 3.80
N LEU A 544 -10.14 38.98 3.64
CA LEU A 544 -9.69 37.75 4.30
C LEU A 544 -9.67 37.92 5.82
N LEU A 545 -9.22 39.06 6.34
CA LEU A 545 -9.18 39.34 7.78
C LEU A 545 -10.59 39.34 8.40
N LEU A 546 -11.58 39.87 7.68
CA LEU A 546 -12.97 39.85 8.10
C LEU A 546 -13.53 38.41 8.15
N ILE A 547 -13.27 37.60 7.13
CA ILE A 547 -13.70 36.20 7.05
C ILE A 547 -13.08 35.36 8.16
N LEU A 548 -11.76 35.51 8.39
CA LEU A 548 -11.06 34.80 9.46
C LEU A 548 -11.61 35.21 10.84
N SER A 549 -11.89 36.50 11.06
CA SER A 549 -12.48 36.96 12.32
C SER A 549 -13.87 36.35 12.59
N LYS A 550 -14.68 36.19 11.53
CA LYS A 550 -16.02 35.58 11.62
C LYS A 550 -15.92 34.06 11.81
N LEU A 551 -15.02 33.39 11.09
CA LEU A 551 -14.74 31.96 11.23
C LEU A 551 -14.31 31.61 12.66
N ILE A 552 -13.45 32.41 13.29
CA ILE A 552 -13.02 32.18 14.67
C ILE A 552 -14.21 32.28 15.65
N LEU A 553 -15.07 33.28 15.50
CA LEU A 553 -16.24 33.48 16.38
C LEU A 553 -17.28 32.37 16.22
N ASP A 554 -17.53 31.93 14.99
CA ASP A 554 -18.49 30.86 14.71
C ASP A 554 -17.93 29.50 15.15
N PHE A 555 -16.62 29.28 15.01
CA PHE A 555 -15.95 28.07 15.50
C PHE A 555 -15.99 27.97 17.03
N ASP A 556 -15.71 29.06 17.74
CA ASP A 556 -15.77 29.11 19.22
C ASP A 556 -17.20 28.91 19.77
N SER A 557 -18.20 29.53 19.13
CA SER A 557 -19.58 29.50 19.62
C SER A 557 -20.35 28.22 19.27
N SER A 558 -20.07 27.59 18.13
CA SER A 558 -20.87 26.45 17.63
C SER A 558 -20.07 25.14 17.49
N SER A 559 -18.84 25.20 16.97
CA SER A 559 -18.09 24.00 16.60
C SER A 559 -17.36 23.38 17.79
N ILE A 560 -16.69 24.19 18.63
CA ILE A 560 -16.01 23.69 19.84
C ILE A 560 -17.00 22.99 20.79
N PRO A 561 -18.16 23.58 21.16
CA PRO A 561 -19.12 22.90 22.03
C PRO A 561 -19.65 21.59 21.43
N TYR A 562 -19.92 21.55 20.13
CA TYR A 562 -20.35 20.34 19.43
C TYR A 562 -19.26 19.25 19.41
N LEU A 563 -18.00 19.63 19.18
CA LEU A 563 -16.87 18.69 19.21
C LEU A 563 -16.62 18.13 20.60
N CYS A 564 -16.84 18.94 21.66
CA CYS A 564 -16.81 18.46 23.04
C CYS A 564 -17.88 17.39 23.29
N THR A 565 -19.12 17.59 22.83
CA THR A 565 -20.19 16.58 23.01
C THR A 565 -19.88 15.30 22.23
N VAL A 566 -19.38 15.41 21.00
CA VAL A 566 -18.98 14.24 20.19
C VAL A 566 -17.82 13.47 20.87
N PHE A 567 -16.86 14.18 21.46
CA PHE A 567 -15.78 13.56 22.23
C PHE A 567 -16.31 12.80 23.46
N GLU A 568 -17.18 13.43 24.26
CA GLU A 568 -17.78 12.80 25.44
C GLU A 568 -18.61 11.55 25.09
N GLU A 569 -19.37 11.58 23.97
CA GLU A 569 -20.13 10.44 23.44
C GLU A 569 -19.23 9.31 22.93
N LYS A 570 -18.20 9.61 22.13
CA LYS A 570 -17.36 8.60 21.48
C LYS A 570 -16.40 7.89 22.42
N PHE A 571 -16.01 8.54 23.51
CA PHE A 571 -15.06 8.00 24.49
C PHE A 571 -15.74 7.51 25.79
N ASN A 572 -17.09 7.44 25.81
CA ASN A 572 -17.91 6.88 26.90
C ASN A 572 -17.59 7.43 28.31
N LEU A 573 -17.15 8.69 28.40
CA LEU A 573 -16.86 9.34 29.69
C LEU A 573 -18.14 9.63 30.51
N ILE A 574 -19.32 9.47 29.91
CA ILE A 574 -20.63 9.79 30.48
C ILE A 574 -21.18 8.64 31.37
N LEU A 575 -20.86 7.38 31.08
CA LEU A 575 -21.52 6.21 31.70
C LEU A 575 -21.09 5.94 33.15
N GLU A 576 -19.93 6.41 33.62
CA GLU A 576 -19.50 6.18 35.01
C GLU A 576 -19.93 7.29 35.99
N ASN A 577 -20.28 8.49 35.52
CA ASN A 577 -20.77 9.55 36.41
C ASN A 577 -22.14 9.20 37.04
N ASN A 578 -22.91 8.31 36.39
CA ASN A 578 -24.24 7.90 36.86
C ASN A 578 -24.24 6.64 37.75
N GLN A 579 -23.10 5.96 37.96
CA GLN A 579 -23.04 4.72 38.76
C GLN A 579 -22.34 4.84 40.12
N ARG A 580 -21.77 6.01 40.47
CA ARG A 580 -21.26 6.27 41.83
C ARG A 580 -22.11 7.32 42.54
N GLY A 581 -23.30 6.89 42.97
CA GLY A 581 -23.88 7.43 44.18
C GLY A 581 -23.09 6.90 45.36
N ASP A 582 -22.02 7.60 45.77
CA ASP A 582 -21.72 7.80 47.19
C ASP A 582 -20.51 8.70 47.41
N ASN A 583 -20.65 9.49 48.48
CA ASN A 583 -19.77 10.55 48.93
C ASN A 583 -18.29 10.11 49.05
N GLN A 584 -17.43 10.60 48.16
CA GLN A 584 -16.05 10.95 48.48
C GLN A 584 -15.48 11.90 47.43
N LYS A 585 -15.36 13.18 47.83
CA LYS A 585 -14.52 14.17 47.16
C LYS A 585 -13.07 13.71 47.28
N SER A 586 -12.46 13.27 46.18
CA SER A 586 -11.03 13.42 45.88
C SER A 586 -10.69 12.87 44.49
N GLY A 587 -10.18 13.77 43.64
CA GLY A 587 -9.09 13.44 42.70
C GLY A 587 -9.46 13.13 41.24
N SER A 588 -9.54 14.18 40.41
CA SER A 588 -9.48 14.16 38.93
C SER A 588 -10.67 13.52 38.19
N SER A 589 -11.87 14.00 38.51
CA SER A 589 -13.02 13.90 37.64
C SER A 589 -13.06 15.08 36.67
N SER A 590 -13.50 14.82 35.43
CA SER A 590 -13.78 15.77 34.35
C SER A 590 -12.58 16.34 33.60
N ILE A 591 -12.70 16.29 32.26
CA ILE A 591 -12.01 17.12 31.28
C ILE A 591 -11.66 18.48 31.89
N ASP A 592 -10.40 18.93 31.79
CA ASP A 592 -9.97 20.20 32.37
C ASP A 592 -10.58 21.39 31.61
N ARG A 593 -11.83 21.72 31.94
CA ARG A 593 -12.60 22.82 31.33
C ARG A 593 -11.95 24.19 31.56
N SER A 594 -11.04 24.31 32.53
CA SER A 594 -10.32 25.56 32.80
C SER A 594 -9.36 25.92 31.66
N THR A 595 -8.63 24.92 31.13
CA THR A 595 -7.72 25.10 29.97
C THR A 595 -8.48 25.43 28.70
N LEU A 596 -9.62 24.75 28.46
CA LEU A 596 -10.49 25.06 27.33
C LEU A 596 -11.01 26.50 27.40
N THR A 597 -11.44 26.95 28.58
CA THR A 597 -11.91 28.34 28.78
C THR A 597 -10.81 29.36 28.48
N ALA A 598 -9.55 29.05 28.83
CA ALA A 598 -8.41 29.90 28.49
C ALA A 598 -8.16 29.99 26.98
N VAL A 599 -8.27 28.86 26.26
CA VAL A 599 -8.16 28.78 24.79
C VAL A 599 -9.29 29.55 24.10
N GLN A 600 -10.53 29.39 24.54
CA GLN A 600 -11.67 30.16 24.01
C GLN A 600 -11.50 31.67 24.20
N LYS A 601 -10.96 32.09 25.35
CA LYS A 601 -10.60 33.49 25.59
C LYS A 601 -9.55 34.00 24.60
N GLN A 602 -8.55 33.19 24.25
CA GLN A 602 -7.53 33.55 23.25
C GLN A 602 -8.14 33.70 21.84
N PHE A 603 -9.01 32.77 21.42
CA PHE A 603 -9.75 32.90 20.16
C PHE A 603 -10.55 34.22 20.09
N SER A 604 -11.25 34.59 21.17
CA SER A 604 -11.99 35.85 21.24
C SER A 604 -11.09 37.09 21.11
N ILE A 605 -9.89 37.05 21.69
CA ILE A 605 -8.91 38.15 21.60
C ILE A 605 -8.40 38.32 20.16
N ILE A 606 -8.01 37.22 19.51
CA ILE A 606 -7.46 37.25 18.14
C ILE A 606 -8.53 37.68 17.14
N ALA A 607 -9.78 37.18 17.27
CA ALA A 607 -10.89 37.62 16.41
C ALA A 607 -11.11 39.15 16.48
N LYS A 608 -11.04 39.73 17.69
CA LYS A 608 -11.13 41.19 17.89
C LYS A 608 -9.95 41.94 17.27
N GLN A 609 -8.74 41.40 17.37
CA GLN A 609 -7.54 41.99 16.77
C GLN A 609 -7.61 42.01 15.24
N LEU A 610 -8.00 40.89 14.61
CA LEU A 610 -8.19 40.79 13.16
C LEU A 610 -9.27 41.76 12.66
N LEU A 611 -10.41 41.85 13.37
CA LEU A 611 -11.49 42.78 13.03
C LEU A 611 -11.03 44.25 13.16
N LYS A 612 -10.27 44.58 14.21
CA LYS A 612 -9.69 45.92 14.39
C LYS A 612 -8.75 46.27 13.23
N GLN A 613 -7.89 45.35 12.81
CA GLN A 613 -6.96 45.57 11.69
C GLN A 613 -7.70 45.78 10.36
N TYR A 614 -8.79 45.04 10.14
CA TYR A 614 -9.68 45.26 9.00
C TYR A 614 -10.26 46.68 8.99
N ILE A 615 -10.83 47.13 10.12
CA ILE A 615 -11.41 48.48 10.26
C ILE A 615 -10.35 49.56 10.01
N CYS A 616 -9.15 49.40 10.56
CA CYS A 616 -8.03 50.32 10.34
C CYS A 616 -7.60 50.37 8.86
N SER A 617 -7.52 49.23 8.18
CA SER A 617 -7.16 49.15 6.75
C SER A 617 -8.20 49.81 5.84
N GLN A 618 -9.50 49.59 6.10
CA GLN A 618 -10.58 50.24 5.37
C GLN A 618 -10.62 51.75 5.64
N GLY A 619 -10.45 52.16 6.90
CA GLY A 619 -10.34 53.58 7.27
C GLY A 619 -9.15 54.28 6.63
N TYR A 620 -8.00 53.60 6.50
CA TYR A 620 -6.85 54.11 5.77
C TYR A 620 -7.14 54.28 4.27
N THR A 621 -7.78 53.29 3.65
CA THR A 621 -8.16 53.36 2.23
C THR A 621 -9.12 54.52 1.97
N LEU A 622 -10.14 54.68 2.81
CA LEU A 622 -11.10 55.79 2.73
C LEU A 622 -10.41 57.15 2.94
N SER A 623 -9.52 57.26 3.92
CA SER A 623 -8.80 58.51 4.19
C SER A 623 -7.81 58.88 3.07
N GLN A 624 -7.17 57.90 2.43
CA GLN A 624 -6.35 58.11 1.22
C GLN A 624 -7.19 58.55 0.02
N MET A 625 -8.38 57.97 -0.16
CA MET A 625 -9.32 58.41 -1.20
C MET A 625 -9.77 59.87 -0.96
N LEU A 626 -10.12 60.21 0.28
CA LEU A 626 -10.46 61.59 0.66
C LEU A 626 -9.29 62.56 0.48
N ARG A 627 -8.09 62.17 0.88
CA ARG A 627 -6.87 62.98 0.73
C ARG A 627 -6.55 63.23 -0.75
N LYS A 628 -6.52 62.20 -1.58
CA LYS A 628 -6.30 62.32 -3.02
C LYS A 628 -7.42 63.12 -3.72
N SER A 629 -8.66 63.05 -3.21
CA SER A 629 -9.78 63.89 -3.67
C SER A 629 -9.51 65.37 -3.44
N ILE A 630 -8.91 65.71 -2.31
CA ILE A 630 -8.55 67.10 -1.98
C ILE A 630 -7.31 67.56 -2.76
N GLU A 631 -6.32 66.68 -2.98
CA GLU A 631 -5.03 67.00 -3.63
C GLU A 631 -5.09 67.11 -5.17
N THR A 632 -6.14 66.62 -5.85
CA THR A 632 -6.12 66.43 -7.33
C THR A 632 -6.45 67.66 -8.20
N ARG A 633 -6.91 68.84 -7.70
CA ARG A 633 -6.75 70.17 -8.38
C ARG A 633 -7.43 71.39 -7.70
N ASP A 634 -7.00 72.59 -8.14
CA ASP A 634 -7.33 73.97 -7.72
C ASP A 634 -8.83 74.27 -7.48
N TRP A 635 -9.19 74.44 -6.21
CA TRP A 635 -10.55 74.74 -5.75
C TRP A 635 -11.01 76.17 -6.09
N LEU A 636 -10.08 77.08 -6.41
CA LEU A 636 -10.35 78.52 -6.59
C LEU A 636 -10.91 78.90 -7.98
N ASN A 637 -10.77 78.05 -9.00
CA ASN A 637 -11.08 78.41 -10.40
C ASN A 637 -12.20 77.58 -11.06
N THR A 638 -12.97 76.80 -10.31
CA THR A 638 -14.07 75.99 -10.89
C THR A 638 -15.41 76.25 -10.21
N ILE A 639 -16.47 76.32 -11.03
CA ILE A 639 -17.86 76.52 -10.59
C ILE A 639 -18.34 75.31 -9.77
N GLU A 640 -19.08 75.59 -8.70
CA GLU A 640 -19.52 74.63 -7.68
C GLU A 640 -20.32 73.44 -8.29
N PRO A 641 -19.99 72.19 -7.93
CA PRO A 641 -20.65 71.01 -8.48
C PRO A 641 -22.04 70.79 -7.91
N ARG A 642 -23.03 70.66 -8.79
CA ARG A 642 -24.43 70.38 -8.41
C ARG A 642 -24.76 68.88 -8.25
N HIS A 643 -23.83 67.96 -8.54
CA HIS A 643 -24.00 66.50 -8.44
C HIS A 643 -22.77 65.81 -7.84
N VAL A 644 -22.98 64.63 -7.23
CA VAL A 644 -21.92 63.77 -6.67
C VAL A 644 -20.97 63.33 -7.80
N ARG A 645 -19.70 63.73 -7.74
CA ARG A 645 -18.71 63.42 -8.78
C ARG A 645 -18.16 62.00 -8.61
N SER A 646 -18.12 61.21 -9.68
CA SER A 646 -17.45 59.90 -9.72
C SER A 646 -15.93 60.10 -9.84
N MET A 647 -15.18 59.53 -8.90
CA MET A 647 -13.72 59.63 -8.86
C MET A 647 -13.13 58.29 -9.32
N THR A 648 -12.83 58.13 -10.61
CA THR A 648 -11.80 57.22 -11.17
C THR A 648 -11.82 57.18 -12.71
N SER A 649 -10.86 57.86 -13.35
CA SER A 649 -10.23 57.40 -14.60
C SER A 649 -8.91 58.15 -14.76
N ASN A 650 -7.81 57.43 -14.92
CA ASN A 650 -6.42 57.88 -15.12
C ASN A 650 -5.58 57.95 -13.84
N ASN A 651 -5.03 56.80 -13.44
CA ASN A 651 -3.73 56.71 -12.79
C ASN A 651 -2.74 56.13 -13.81
N GLU A 652 -2.13 56.99 -14.63
CA GLU A 652 -0.83 56.71 -15.24
C GLU A 652 0.21 57.53 -14.45
N CYS A 653 1.04 56.86 -13.63
CA CYS A 653 2.42 57.29 -13.34
C CYS A 653 3.13 56.32 -12.38
N CYS A 654 4.05 55.49 -12.89
CA CYS A 654 5.44 55.36 -12.42
C CYS A 654 6.18 54.23 -13.16
N SER A 655 7.28 54.59 -13.81
CA SER A 655 7.95 53.87 -14.90
C SER A 655 8.99 52.81 -14.45
N CYS A 656 8.77 52.10 -13.34
CA CYS A 656 9.72 51.07 -12.89
C CYS A 656 9.09 49.74 -12.42
N CYS A 657 7.80 49.50 -12.69
CA CYS A 657 7.12 48.25 -12.34
C CYS A 657 6.69 47.48 -13.59
N GLN A 658 7.48 46.49 -14.01
CA GLN A 658 7.02 45.41 -14.90
C GLN A 658 6.67 44.19 -14.05
N GLN A 659 5.52 44.23 -13.38
CA GLN A 659 4.78 43.02 -13.02
C GLN A 659 3.30 43.29 -13.31
N SER A 660 2.79 42.51 -14.26
CA SER A 660 1.48 42.67 -14.90
C SER A 660 0.36 42.60 -13.87
N SER A 661 -0.19 43.76 -13.53
CA SER A 661 -1.46 43.92 -12.83
C SER A 661 -2.52 44.21 -13.90
N TYR A 662 -3.21 43.16 -14.36
CA TYR A 662 -4.23 43.29 -15.39
C TYR A 662 -5.42 44.12 -14.87
N LEU A 663 -5.76 45.20 -15.59
CA LEU A 663 -6.96 46.01 -15.36
C LEU A 663 -8.22 45.14 -15.34
N PRO A 664 -9.26 45.48 -14.55
CA PRO A 664 -10.55 44.79 -14.61
C PRO A 664 -11.26 45.18 -15.90
N VAL A 665 -11.07 44.35 -16.91
CA VAL A 665 -11.72 44.48 -18.20
C VAL A 665 -13.22 44.18 -18.03
N ARG A 666 -14.07 45.22 -18.06
CA ARG A 666 -15.52 45.11 -17.76
C ARG A 666 -16.34 44.44 -18.87
N SER A 667 -15.86 44.44 -20.12
CA SER A 667 -16.61 43.84 -21.24
C SER A 667 -16.33 42.34 -21.33
N ALA A 668 -17.38 41.52 -21.53
CA ALA A 668 -17.25 40.08 -21.73
C ALA A 668 -16.28 39.74 -22.88
N TRP A 669 -16.25 40.59 -23.90
CA TRP A 669 -15.31 40.52 -25.01
C TRP A 669 -13.86 40.64 -24.58
N ALA A 670 -13.53 41.67 -23.81
CA ALA A 670 -12.14 41.88 -23.46
C ALA A 670 -11.71 41.00 -22.26
N LYS A 671 -12.66 40.40 -21.51
CA LYS A 671 -12.38 39.23 -20.64
C LYS A 671 -12.04 37.98 -21.46
N ALA A 672 -12.78 37.70 -22.53
CA ALA A 672 -12.48 36.58 -23.43
C ALA A 672 -11.10 36.75 -24.10
N VAL A 673 -10.78 37.97 -24.52
CA VAL A 673 -9.43 38.31 -25.04
C VAL A 673 -8.37 38.16 -23.96
N LEU A 674 -8.61 38.61 -22.72
CA LEU A 674 -7.66 38.41 -21.62
C LEU A 674 -7.45 36.93 -21.28
N SER A 675 -8.52 36.14 -21.20
CA SER A 675 -8.41 34.69 -20.96
C SER A 675 -7.70 33.97 -22.10
N LYS A 676 -7.86 34.46 -23.34
CA LYS A 676 -7.11 33.98 -24.50
C LYS A 676 -5.63 34.26 -24.34
N VAL A 677 -5.26 35.51 -24.02
CA VAL A 677 -3.86 35.91 -23.78
C VAL A 677 -3.24 35.06 -22.67
N GLU A 678 -3.95 34.82 -21.56
CA GLU A 678 -3.46 33.94 -20.49
C GLU A 678 -3.29 32.48 -20.94
N ASN A 679 -4.22 31.95 -21.74
CA ASN A 679 -4.11 30.59 -22.25
C ASN A 679 -2.97 30.45 -23.26
N ASP A 680 -2.76 31.45 -24.10
CA ASP A 680 -1.68 31.46 -25.09
C ASP A 680 -0.32 31.63 -24.40
N GLN A 681 -0.24 32.43 -23.34
CA GLN A 681 0.95 32.51 -22.49
C GLN A 681 1.28 31.16 -21.84
N ARG A 682 0.27 30.42 -21.36
CA ARG A 682 0.47 29.05 -20.86
C ARG A 682 0.95 28.09 -21.96
N LEU A 683 0.55 28.28 -23.21
CA LEU A 683 1.01 27.46 -24.33
C LEU A 683 2.48 27.77 -24.70
N GLU A 684 2.91 29.02 -24.53
CA GLU A 684 4.31 29.44 -24.71
C GLU A 684 5.23 28.92 -23.59
N ASP A 685 4.73 28.84 -22.35
CA ASP A 685 5.49 28.35 -21.19
C ASP A 685 5.78 26.83 -21.22
N ILE A 686 5.10 26.06 -22.08
CA ILE A 686 5.29 24.60 -22.18
C ILE A 686 6.61 24.27 -22.88
N ASP A 687 7.48 23.48 -22.23
CA ASP A 687 8.64 22.89 -22.90
C ASP A 687 8.21 21.88 -23.97
N ARG A 688 8.21 22.32 -25.23
CA ARG A 688 7.78 21.53 -26.40
C ARG A 688 8.63 20.28 -26.64
N ARG A 689 9.83 20.18 -26.06
CA ARG A 689 10.65 18.94 -26.12
C ARG A 689 9.94 17.77 -25.45
N THR A 690 9.07 18.05 -24.48
CA THR A 690 8.29 17.01 -23.78
C THR A 690 7.25 16.33 -24.66
N TRP A 691 6.89 16.90 -25.82
CA TRP A 691 5.96 16.28 -26.77
C TRP A 691 6.53 15.03 -27.44
N TYR A 692 7.86 14.94 -27.57
CA TYR A 692 8.52 13.87 -28.32
C TYR A 692 9.18 12.79 -27.45
N ARG A 693 9.30 13.02 -26.14
CA ARG A 693 9.94 12.08 -25.20
C ARG A 693 8.96 11.12 -24.58
N LEU A 694 9.35 9.88 -24.27
CA LEU A 694 8.55 9.01 -23.40
C LEU A 694 8.68 9.45 -21.94
N ALA A 695 7.55 9.48 -21.21
CA ALA A 695 7.56 9.87 -19.80
C ALA A 695 8.11 8.74 -18.93
N ARG A 696 7.81 7.48 -19.29
CA ARG A 696 8.18 6.28 -18.53
C ARG A 696 8.71 5.17 -19.44
N SER A 697 9.89 5.39 -20.04
CA SER A 697 10.53 4.41 -20.92
C SER A 697 10.86 3.07 -20.23
N ASP A 698 10.86 3.04 -18.89
CA ASP A 698 11.10 1.87 -18.05
C ASP A 698 9.94 0.85 -18.07
N LEU A 699 8.72 1.29 -18.40
CA LEU A 699 7.54 0.42 -18.47
C LEU A 699 7.34 -0.23 -19.84
N LEU A 700 8.05 0.26 -20.86
CA LEU A 700 8.04 -0.30 -22.20
C LEU A 700 8.95 -1.53 -22.25
N ARG A 701 8.52 -2.62 -22.91
CA ARG A 701 9.39 -3.79 -23.05
C ARG A 701 10.69 -3.44 -23.79
N ASP A 702 11.78 -4.09 -23.41
CA ASP A 702 13.11 -3.84 -23.98
C ASP A 702 13.14 -3.97 -25.51
N GLU A 703 12.39 -4.93 -26.06
CA GLU A 703 12.23 -5.15 -27.50
C GLU A 703 11.64 -3.92 -28.23
N TYR A 704 10.70 -3.21 -27.62
CA TYR A 704 10.05 -2.03 -28.22
C TYR A 704 10.76 -0.73 -27.88
N ARG A 705 11.53 -0.71 -26.78
CA ARG A 705 12.32 0.44 -26.36
C ARG A 705 13.43 0.77 -27.34
N VAL A 706 14.05 -0.23 -27.96
CA VAL A 706 15.06 -0.02 -29.02
C VAL A 706 14.44 0.49 -30.31
N LEU A 707 13.16 0.18 -30.55
CA LEU A 707 12.41 0.66 -31.73
C LEU A 707 11.84 2.07 -31.55
N PHE A 708 11.94 2.65 -30.35
CA PHE A 708 11.49 4.00 -30.08
C PHE A 708 12.47 5.02 -30.69
N HIS A 709 11.93 5.88 -31.56
CA HIS A 709 12.68 6.95 -32.20
C HIS A 709 12.15 8.31 -31.72
N GLU A 710 12.98 9.05 -30.98
CA GLU A 710 12.66 10.41 -30.53
C GLU A 710 12.72 11.37 -31.73
N LEU A 711 11.59 12.00 -32.04
CA LEU A 711 11.51 13.07 -33.03
C LEU A 711 11.73 14.43 -32.36
N HIS A 712 11.75 15.50 -33.15
CA HIS A 712 11.88 16.86 -32.64
C HIS A 712 10.99 17.81 -33.41
N GLU A 713 10.71 18.98 -32.81
CA GLU A 713 10.02 20.07 -33.47
C GLU A 713 10.86 20.56 -34.65
N ASP A 714 10.25 20.63 -35.81
CA ASP A 714 10.86 21.06 -37.05
C ASP A 714 10.17 22.31 -37.61
N GLU A 715 10.72 22.85 -38.69
CA GLU A 715 10.27 24.12 -39.28
C GLU A 715 8.79 24.09 -39.69
N GLU A 716 8.30 22.98 -40.24
CA GLU A 716 6.89 22.84 -40.61
C GLU A 716 5.96 22.82 -39.39
N THR A 717 6.38 22.17 -38.29
CA THR A 717 5.62 22.14 -37.03
C THR A 717 5.54 23.55 -36.43
N THR A 718 6.68 24.25 -36.35
CA THR A 718 6.72 25.64 -35.86
C THR A 718 5.86 26.55 -36.72
N LYS A 719 5.94 26.42 -38.05
CA LYS A 719 5.12 27.18 -38.99
C LYS A 719 3.62 26.93 -38.82
N PHE A 720 3.21 25.69 -38.53
CA PHE A 720 1.80 25.38 -38.25
C PHE A 720 1.31 26.07 -36.97
N ILE A 721 2.14 26.10 -35.93
CA ILE A 721 1.83 26.78 -34.67
C ILE A 721 1.70 28.29 -34.89
N GLU A 722 2.66 28.91 -35.59
CA GLU A 722 2.64 30.34 -35.93
C GLU A 722 1.40 30.70 -36.77
N GLN A 723 1.03 29.85 -37.74
CA GLN A 723 -0.17 30.04 -38.55
C GLN A 723 -1.45 29.92 -37.71
N SER A 724 -1.48 28.98 -36.77
CA SER A 724 -2.61 28.80 -35.85
C SER A 724 -2.78 30.01 -34.93
N GLN A 725 -1.67 30.53 -34.37
CA GLN A 725 -1.63 31.76 -33.60
C GLN A 725 -2.10 32.97 -34.42
N ALA A 726 -1.54 33.18 -35.62
CA ALA A 726 -1.94 34.28 -36.49
C ALA A 726 -3.44 34.21 -36.87
N LYS A 727 -3.98 33.02 -37.13
CA LYS A 727 -5.42 32.83 -37.44
C LYS A 727 -6.30 33.04 -36.22
N SER A 728 -5.81 32.66 -35.05
CA SER A 728 -6.45 32.81 -33.74
C SER A 728 -6.53 34.28 -33.31
N ASP A 729 -5.47 35.07 -33.57
CA ASP A 729 -5.38 36.50 -33.27
C ASP A 729 -6.22 37.37 -34.21
N ASN A 730 -6.57 36.84 -35.39
CA ASN A 730 -7.50 37.46 -36.32
C ASN A 730 -8.96 37.35 -35.84
N ILE A 731 -9.29 38.09 -34.77
CA ILE A 731 -10.62 38.12 -34.12
C ILE A 731 -11.78 38.34 -35.12
N PRO A 732 -11.74 39.26 -36.10
CA PRO A 732 -12.85 39.46 -37.03
C PRO A 732 -13.16 38.21 -37.87
N VAL A 733 -12.11 37.48 -38.26
CA VAL A 733 -12.22 36.24 -39.04
C VAL A 733 -12.81 35.12 -38.17
N GLN A 734 -12.42 35.03 -36.90
CA GLN A 734 -12.98 34.05 -35.96
C GLN A 734 -14.46 34.29 -35.65
N ILE A 735 -14.88 35.56 -35.51
CA ILE A 735 -16.29 35.92 -35.32
C ILE A 735 -17.10 35.52 -36.56
N LEU A 736 -16.61 35.85 -37.76
CA LEU A 736 -17.26 35.46 -39.01
C LEU A 736 -17.38 33.94 -39.14
N HIS A 737 -16.32 33.20 -38.83
CA HIS A 737 -16.33 31.74 -38.84
C HIS A 737 -17.31 31.15 -37.79
N SER A 738 -17.44 31.77 -36.62
CA SER A 738 -18.37 31.34 -35.58
C SER A 738 -19.84 31.57 -35.98
N LEU A 739 -20.13 32.73 -36.58
CA LEU A 739 -21.45 33.04 -37.13
C LEU A 739 -21.80 32.12 -38.30
N ALA A 740 -20.87 31.93 -39.23
CA ALA A 740 -21.05 31.04 -40.37
C ALA A 740 -21.27 29.58 -39.92
N SER A 741 -20.50 29.11 -38.93
CA SER A 741 -20.66 27.76 -38.36
C SER A 741 -22.03 27.60 -37.70
N SER A 742 -22.47 28.59 -36.93
CA SER A 742 -23.79 28.57 -36.27
C SER A 742 -24.96 28.54 -37.27
N LEU A 743 -24.85 29.27 -38.38
CA LEU A 743 -25.85 29.25 -39.46
C LEU A 743 -25.84 27.96 -40.27
N LEU A 744 -24.65 27.43 -40.58
CA LEU A 744 -24.50 26.20 -41.35
C LEU A 744 -24.87 24.94 -40.56
N THR A 745 -24.67 24.95 -39.23
CA THR A 745 -25.00 23.80 -38.35
C THR A 745 -26.52 23.58 -38.21
N ILE A 746 -27.35 24.55 -38.62
CA ILE A 746 -28.81 24.38 -38.73
C ILE A 746 -29.17 23.36 -39.82
N PHE A 747 -28.35 23.25 -40.87
CA PHE A 747 -28.67 22.48 -42.07
C PHE A 747 -27.72 21.29 -42.31
N ILE A 748 -26.53 21.30 -41.71
CA ILE A 748 -25.45 20.33 -41.95
C ILE A 748 -24.78 19.97 -40.61
N ALA A 749 -24.26 18.74 -40.47
CA ALA A 749 -23.51 18.32 -39.27
C ALA A 749 -22.33 19.26 -38.97
N ARG A 750 -21.99 19.42 -37.68
CA ARG A 750 -20.96 20.38 -37.21
C ARG A 750 -19.58 20.13 -37.83
N THR A 751 -19.19 18.86 -37.99
CA THR A 751 -17.93 18.45 -38.65
C THR A 751 -17.89 18.87 -40.12
N SER A 752 -18.99 18.65 -40.83
CA SER A 752 -19.19 19.06 -42.22
C SER A 752 -19.25 20.58 -42.40
N ALA A 753 -19.89 21.31 -41.47
CA ALA A 753 -19.92 22.77 -41.47
C ALA A 753 -18.51 23.36 -41.25
N ASN A 754 -17.75 22.83 -40.28
CA ASN A 754 -16.37 23.27 -40.04
C ASN A 754 -15.44 22.94 -41.21
N GLY A 755 -15.64 21.79 -41.88
CA GLY A 755 -14.93 21.39 -43.09
C GLY A 755 -15.11 22.35 -44.26
N LEU A 756 -16.34 22.84 -44.46
CA LEU A 756 -16.68 23.80 -45.51
C LEU A 756 -16.10 25.19 -45.23
N ILE A 757 -16.05 25.57 -43.95
CA ILE A 757 -15.54 26.86 -43.48
C ILE A 757 -13.99 26.87 -43.41
N GLY A 758 -13.34 25.70 -43.46
CA GLY A 758 -11.88 25.58 -43.36
C GLY A 758 -11.36 25.87 -41.94
N ARG A 759 -12.10 25.44 -40.91
CA ARG A 759 -11.76 25.62 -39.50
C ARG A 759 -11.36 24.30 -38.85
N GLY A 760 -10.33 24.34 -37.98
CA GLY A 760 -9.91 23.18 -37.20
C GLY A 760 -9.02 22.23 -38.00
N ARG A 761 -8.07 22.77 -38.77
CA ARG A 761 -7.09 21.93 -39.49
C ARG A 761 -6.26 21.15 -38.48
N MET A 762 -5.96 19.90 -38.82
CA MET A 762 -5.20 19.01 -37.96
C MET A 762 -3.76 18.91 -38.44
N PHE A 763 -2.84 18.67 -37.52
CA PHE A 763 -1.44 18.41 -37.80
C PHE A 763 -0.96 17.26 -36.92
N VAL A 764 -0.38 16.24 -37.55
CA VAL A 764 0.17 15.07 -36.85
C VAL A 764 1.70 15.12 -36.96
N TYR A 765 2.22 15.16 -38.19
CA TYR A 765 3.65 15.28 -38.43
C TYR A 765 3.93 16.11 -39.68
N SER A 766 5.17 16.57 -39.79
CA SER A 766 5.70 17.20 -40.98
C SER A 766 6.13 16.20 -42.05
N THR A 767 6.45 16.73 -43.24
CA THR A 767 7.06 15.95 -44.33
C THR A 767 8.38 15.30 -43.89
N ALA A 768 9.24 16.02 -43.15
CA ALA A 768 10.55 15.53 -42.71
C ALA A 768 10.44 14.43 -41.63
N GLN A 769 9.54 14.63 -40.66
CA GLN A 769 9.23 13.62 -39.65
C GLN A 769 8.66 12.35 -40.29
N PHE A 770 7.77 12.49 -41.29
CA PHE A 770 7.22 11.35 -42.02
C PHE A 770 8.29 10.56 -42.80
N LYS A 771 9.20 11.25 -43.51
CA LYS A 771 10.35 10.60 -44.17
C LYS A 771 11.21 9.82 -43.18
N THR A 772 11.47 10.41 -42.01
CA THR A 772 12.24 9.77 -40.93
C THR A 772 11.54 8.50 -40.42
N LEU A 773 10.21 8.52 -40.26
CA LEU A 773 9.43 7.35 -39.85
C LEU A 773 9.49 6.21 -40.87
N LEU A 774 9.63 6.53 -42.16
CA LEU A 774 9.68 5.56 -43.25
C LEU A 774 11.09 5.14 -43.69
N ASP A 775 12.15 5.71 -43.09
CA ASP A 775 13.55 5.54 -43.52
C ASP A 775 13.78 6.00 -44.98
N ILE A 776 13.19 7.13 -45.37
CA ILE A 776 13.38 7.72 -46.70
C ILE A 776 14.49 8.76 -46.62
N ASP A 777 15.61 8.51 -47.31
CA ASP A 777 16.70 9.46 -47.44
C ASP A 777 16.37 10.55 -48.45
N ASP A 778 16.73 11.80 -48.16
CA ASP A 778 16.47 12.95 -49.04
C ASP A 778 17.22 12.87 -50.39
N ASN A 779 18.24 12.03 -50.48
CA ASN A 779 19.09 11.88 -51.66
C ASN A 779 18.66 10.72 -52.58
N GLU A 780 17.72 9.88 -52.15
CA GLU A 780 17.24 8.73 -52.92
C GLU A 780 15.77 8.89 -53.32
N PRO A 781 15.37 8.37 -54.50
CA PRO A 781 13.97 8.38 -54.90
C PRO A 781 13.13 7.53 -53.94
N CYS A 782 11.96 8.05 -53.54
CA CYS A 782 11.04 7.36 -52.64
C CYS A 782 10.73 5.94 -53.15
N PRO A 783 10.93 4.89 -52.33
CA PRO A 783 10.72 3.50 -52.76
C PRO A 783 9.23 3.14 -52.87
N PHE A 784 8.33 4.01 -52.40
CA PHE A 784 6.90 3.78 -52.33
C PHE A 784 6.16 4.55 -53.42
N THR A 785 5.22 3.90 -54.10
CA THR A 785 4.50 4.50 -55.24
C THR A 785 3.09 4.94 -54.90
N SER A 786 2.44 4.25 -53.96
CA SER A 786 1.04 4.50 -53.60
C SER A 786 0.82 4.67 -52.10
N LEU A 787 0.00 5.66 -51.73
CA LEU A 787 -0.46 5.93 -50.37
C LEU A 787 -1.97 5.80 -50.28
N LEU A 788 -2.48 5.12 -49.25
CA LEU A 788 -3.89 5.17 -48.84
C LEU A 788 -4.01 5.83 -47.46
N ASP A 789 -4.70 6.95 -47.38
CA ASP A 789 -4.99 7.64 -46.13
C ASP A 789 -6.42 7.38 -45.65
N ILE A 790 -6.55 6.65 -44.54
CA ILE A 790 -7.83 6.24 -43.97
C ILE A 790 -8.31 7.31 -42.99
N GLY A 791 -9.52 7.83 -43.19
CA GLY A 791 -10.06 8.91 -42.38
C GLY A 791 -9.28 10.22 -42.57
N ALA A 792 -9.03 10.58 -43.83
CA ALA A 792 -8.19 11.72 -44.19
C ALA A 792 -8.75 13.08 -43.75
N GLY A 793 -10.03 13.13 -43.31
CA GLY A 793 -10.68 14.33 -42.83
C GLY A 793 -10.63 15.45 -43.86
N ASP A 794 -10.09 16.60 -43.47
CA ASP A 794 -10.00 17.78 -44.33
C ASP A 794 -8.83 17.75 -45.34
N GLY A 795 -8.02 16.68 -45.32
CA GLY A 795 -6.89 16.44 -46.21
C GLY A 795 -5.61 17.21 -45.88
N SER A 796 -5.58 17.99 -44.79
CA SER A 796 -4.42 18.80 -44.40
C SER A 796 -3.19 17.97 -44.05
N VAL A 797 -3.37 16.85 -43.35
CA VAL A 797 -2.30 15.90 -43.01
C VAL A 797 -1.87 15.11 -44.26
N THR A 798 -2.83 14.67 -45.07
CA THR A 798 -2.57 13.97 -46.35
C THR A 798 -1.67 14.80 -47.27
N GLN A 799 -1.86 16.13 -47.30
CA GLN A 799 -1.05 17.03 -48.12
C GLN A 799 0.45 17.01 -47.79
N ARG A 800 0.82 16.70 -46.53
CA ARG A 800 2.23 16.58 -46.09
C ARG A 800 2.90 15.31 -46.59
N MET A 801 2.10 14.28 -46.87
CA MET A 801 2.56 13.00 -47.38
C MET A 801 2.47 12.93 -48.90
N ALA A 802 1.47 13.58 -49.49
CA ALA A 802 1.09 13.42 -50.89
C ALA A 802 2.24 13.65 -51.88
N GLY A 803 3.13 14.60 -51.58
CA GLY A 803 4.28 14.91 -52.44
C GLY A 803 5.32 13.79 -52.59
N LEU A 804 5.24 12.73 -51.76
CA LEU A 804 6.17 11.60 -51.78
C LEU A 804 5.69 10.43 -52.63
N PHE A 805 4.43 10.43 -53.07
CA PHE A 805 3.80 9.30 -53.75
C PHE A 805 3.27 9.71 -55.12
N GLN A 806 3.27 8.77 -56.07
CA GLN A 806 2.71 8.99 -57.40
C GLN A 806 1.18 8.91 -57.39
N LYS A 807 0.62 8.03 -56.55
CA LYS A 807 -0.82 7.83 -56.41
C LYS A 807 -1.23 7.98 -54.95
N VAL A 808 -2.13 8.91 -54.69
CA VAL A 808 -2.67 9.17 -53.35
C VAL A 808 -4.15 8.86 -53.34
N TYR A 809 -4.53 7.95 -52.47
CA TYR A 809 -5.89 7.53 -52.21
C TYR A 809 -6.30 7.97 -50.81
N ALA A 810 -7.57 8.30 -50.62
CA ALA A 810 -8.10 8.72 -49.33
C ALA A 810 -9.50 8.14 -49.08
N THR A 811 -9.85 7.87 -47.82
CA THR A 811 -11.22 7.52 -47.42
C THR A 811 -11.74 8.48 -46.37
N GLU A 812 -13.05 8.77 -46.40
CA GLU A 812 -13.72 9.63 -45.42
C GLU A 812 -15.24 9.35 -45.40
N ILE A 813 -15.91 9.55 -44.26
CA ILE A 813 -17.37 9.32 -44.09
C ILE A 813 -18.16 10.53 -44.59
N SER A 814 -17.68 11.75 -44.34
CA SER A 814 -18.40 12.99 -44.72
C SER A 814 -18.31 13.26 -46.22
N SER A 815 -19.46 13.41 -46.87
CA SER A 815 -19.55 13.75 -48.30
C SER A 815 -18.88 15.09 -48.65
N ILE A 816 -18.90 16.06 -47.74
CA ILE A 816 -18.25 17.36 -47.93
C ILE A 816 -16.73 17.23 -47.87
N MET A 817 -16.23 16.39 -46.97
CA MET A 817 -14.80 16.11 -46.87
C MET A 817 -14.31 15.30 -48.06
N GLN A 818 -15.09 14.30 -48.51
CA GLN A 818 -14.81 13.57 -49.77
C GLN A 818 -14.68 14.53 -50.96
N TRP A 819 -15.61 15.49 -51.11
CA TRP A 819 -15.52 16.53 -52.14
C TRP A 819 -14.27 17.40 -52.00
N ARG A 820 -13.85 17.72 -50.77
CA ARG A 820 -12.63 18.50 -50.53
C ARG A 820 -11.37 17.71 -50.87
N LEU A 821 -11.32 16.41 -50.55
CA LEU A 821 -10.22 15.51 -50.90
C LEU A 821 -10.08 15.36 -52.41
N SER A 822 -11.19 15.25 -53.15
CA SER A 822 -11.15 15.19 -54.61
C SER A 822 -10.67 16.50 -55.24
N ASN A 823 -10.97 17.66 -54.63
CA ASN A 823 -10.42 18.96 -55.07
C ASN A 823 -8.89 19.07 -54.88
N TYR A 824 -8.29 18.36 -53.93
CA TYR A 824 -6.83 18.25 -53.82
C TYR A 824 -6.22 17.29 -54.85
N GLY A 825 -7.04 16.62 -55.67
CA GLY A 825 -6.60 15.66 -56.69
C GLY A 825 -6.39 14.25 -56.16
N TYR A 826 -6.86 13.93 -54.95
CA TYR A 826 -6.77 12.58 -54.38
C TYR A 826 -7.87 11.68 -54.92
N THR A 827 -7.56 10.38 -55.07
CA THR A 827 -8.57 9.39 -55.45
C THR A 827 -9.35 8.95 -54.22
N VAL A 828 -10.60 9.40 -54.11
CA VAL A 828 -11.45 9.07 -52.95
C VAL A 828 -12.03 7.67 -53.12
N LEU A 829 -11.74 6.78 -52.18
CA LEU A 829 -12.24 5.41 -52.15
C LEU A 829 -13.40 5.26 -51.16
N ASN A 830 -14.25 4.25 -51.39
CA ASN A 830 -15.28 3.87 -50.44
C ASN A 830 -14.66 3.19 -49.20
N ILE A 831 -15.18 3.49 -48.01
CA ILE A 831 -14.69 2.94 -46.74
C ILE A 831 -14.78 1.41 -46.71
N GLU A 832 -15.85 0.85 -47.28
CA GLU A 832 -16.13 -0.59 -47.26
C GLU A 832 -15.46 -1.35 -48.40
N GLN A 833 -15.16 -0.70 -49.53
CA GLN A 833 -14.67 -1.36 -50.75
C GLN A 833 -13.41 -0.67 -51.30
N TRP A 834 -12.26 -1.34 -51.19
CA TRP A 834 -10.97 -0.88 -51.74
C TRP A 834 -10.53 -1.63 -52.99
N GLY A 835 -11.31 -2.63 -53.45
CA GLY A 835 -10.95 -3.48 -54.58
C GLY A 835 -9.69 -4.32 -54.33
N ASP A 836 -9.12 -4.92 -55.39
CA ASP A 836 -7.91 -5.76 -55.29
C ASP A 836 -6.58 -4.95 -55.27
N THR A 837 -6.67 -3.62 -55.17
CA THR A 837 -5.47 -2.76 -55.18
C THR A 837 -4.65 -2.95 -53.91
N LYS A 838 -3.35 -3.20 -54.09
CA LYS A 838 -2.37 -3.19 -53.00
C LYS A 838 -1.72 -1.82 -52.89
N PHE A 839 -1.54 -1.36 -51.67
CA PHE A 839 -0.90 -0.10 -51.35
C PHE A 839 0.45 -0.33 -50.68
N ASP A 840 1.44 0.46 -51.05
CA ASP A 840 2.77 0.42 -50.44
C ASP A 840 2.75 1.07 -49.04
N VAL A 841 2.01 2.16 -48.85
CA VAL A 841 1.83 2.78 -47.52
C VAL A 841 0.35 2.98 -47.23
N ILE A 842 -0.10 2.58 -46.04
CA ILE A 842 -1.46 2.84 -45.54
C ILE A 842 -1.36 3.61 -44.22
N THR A 843 -1.98 4.78 -44.14
CA THR A 843 -2.06 5.59 -42.92
C THR A 843 -3.44 5.49 -42.29
N CYS A 844 -3.48 5.33 -40.98
CA CYS A 844 -4.69 5.26 -40.18
C CYS A 844 -4.48 6.11 -38.92
N LEU A 845 -4.71 7.41 -39.05
CA LEU A 845 -4.28 8.41 -38.07
C LEU A 845 -5.44 8.77 -37.14
N ASN A 846 -5.42 8.31 -35.88
CA ASN A 846 -6.47 8.57 -34.88
C ASN A 846 -7.89 8.23 -35.36
N VAL A 847 -8.01 7.09 -36.08
CA VAL A 847 -9.30 6.57 -36.57
C VAL A 847 -9.80 5.40 -35.73
N LEU A 848 -8.91 4.59 -35.14
CA LEU A 848 -9.29 3.36 -34.44
C LEU A 848 -10.13 3.62 -33.19
N ASP A 849 -9.92 4.75 -32.52
CA ASP A 849 -10.74 5.21 -31.40
C ASP A 849 -12.10 5.77 -31.86
N ARG A 850 -12.29 6.06 -33.15
CA ARG A 850 -13.52 6.61 -33.74
C ARG A 850 -14.15 5.70 -34.78
N CYS A 851 -13.78 4.43 -34.77
CA CYS A 851 -14.24 3.44 -35.73
C CYS A 851 -15.29 2.54 -35.09
N GLU A 852 -16.34 2.19 -35.85
CA GLU A 852 -17.35 1.22 -35.44
C GLU A 852 -16.75 -0.19 -35.26
N LYS A 853 -15.84 -0.60 -36.14
CA LYS A 853 -15.26 -1.95 -36.21
C LYS A 853 -13.72 -1.90 -36.37
N PRO A 854 -12.97 -1.49 -35.33
CA PRO A 854 -11.53 -1.25 -35.42
C PRO A 854 -10.71 -2.50 -35.73
N LEU A 855 -11.09 -3.70 -35.27
CA LEU A 855 -10.34 -4.94 -35.57
C LEU A 855 -10.53 -5.37 -37.02
N THR A 856 -11.75 -5.26 -37.54
CA THR A 856 -12.05 -5.50 -38.95
C THR A 856 -11.30 -4.51 -39.86
N LEU A 857 -11.20 -3.24 -39.47
CA LEU A 857 -10.40 -2.25 -40.20
C LEU A 857 -8.91 -2.64 -40.24
N LEU A 858 -8.32 -3.05 -39.12
CA LEU A 858 -6.93 -3.49 -39.06
C LEU A 858 -6.65 -4.72 -39.94
N LYS A 859 -7.57 -5.70 -39.96
CA LYS A 859 -7.49 -6.86 -40.88
C LYS A 859 -7.50 -6.41 -42.34
N LYS A 860 -8.39 -5.47 -42.67
CA LYS A 860 -8.49 -4.93 -44.03
C LYS A 860 -7.23 -4.17 -44.46
N ILE A 861 -6.64 -3.39 -43.55
CA ILE A 861 -5.34 -2.74 -43.76
C ILE A 861 -4.29 -3.79 -44.08
N ARG A 862 -4.21 -4.87 -43.28
CA ARG A 862 -3.24 -5.96 -43.48
C ARG A 862 -3.39 -6.62 -44.85
N GLU A 863 -4.62 -6.87 -45.27
CA GLU A 863 -4.93 -7.52 -46.55
C GLU A 863 -4.53 -6.65 -47.74
N HIS A 864 -4.74 -5.33 -47.69
CA HIS A 864 -4.47 -4.44 -48.82
C HIS A 864 -3.06 -3.83 -48.82
N LEU A 865 -2.26 -4.13 -47.80
CA LEU A 865 -0.87 -3.70 -47.75
C LEU A 865 0.02 -4.59 -48.62
N ASN A 866 1.00 -4.01 -49.31
CA ASN A 866 1.95 -4.75 -50.13
C ASN A 866 2.76 -5.73 -49.26
N PRO A 867 2.75 -7.05 -49.54
CA PRO A 867 3.35 -8.04 -48.64
C PRO A 867 4.88 -7.96 -48.55
N ASN A 868 5.56 -7.42 -49.56
CA ASN A 868 7.03 -7.45 -49.61
C ASN A 868 7.69 -6.24 -48.95
N HIS A 869 7.10 -5.06 -49.10
CA HIS A 869 7.69 -3.80 -48.62
C HIS A 869 6.67 -2.83 -48.02
N GLY A 870 5.43 -3.26 -47.82
CA GLY A 870 4.38 -2.37 -47.35
C GLY A 870 4.57 -1.90 -45.91
N ARG A 871 4.15 -0.66 -45.63
CA ARG A 871 4.17 -0.02 -44.30
C ARG A 871 2.78 0.46 -43.90
N ALA A 872 2.31 0.04 -42.74
CA ALA A 872 1.13 0.63 -42.11
C ALA A 872 1.58 1.62 -41.03
N ILE A 873 1.05 2.85 -41.06
CA ILE A 873 1.31 3.87 -40.06
C ILE A 873 0.00 4.10 -39.30
N ILE A 874 0.01 3.74 -38.03
CA ILE A 874 -1.16 3.86 -37.16
C ILE A 874 -0.83 4.83 -36.04
N THR A 875 -1.72 5.79 -35.79
CA THR A 875 -1.57 6.70 -34.65
C THR A 875 -2.72 6.55 -33.67
N LEU A 876 -2.39 6.66 -32.38
CA LEU A 876 -3.30 6.44 -31.27
C LEU A 876 -3.00 7.43 -30.15
N VAL A 877 -4.03 8.19 -29.76
CA VAL A 877 -4.02 8.91 -28.50
C VAL A 877 -4.19 7.91 -27.35
N LEU A 878 -3.19 7.83 -26.47
CA LEU A 878 -3.20 6.97 -25.29
C LEU A 878 -3.33 7.81 -24.01
N PRO A 879 -4.07 7.34 -22.98
CA PRO A 879 -4.75 6.04 -22.90
C PRO A 879 -5.95 5.89 -23.85
N PHE A 880 -6.07 4.70 -24.46
CA PHE A 880 -7.07 4.40 -25.49
C PHE A 880 -8.50 4.47 -24.94
N LYS A 881 -9.34 5.30 -25.56
CA LYS A 881 -10.74 5.52 -25.18
C LYS A 881 -11.61 5.62 -26.44
N PRO A 882 -12.28 4.54 -26.85
CA PRO A 882 -13.09 4.56 -28.06
C PRO A 882 -14.35 5.43 -27.88
N TYR A 883 -14.67 6.22 -28.91
CA TYR A 883 -15.83 7.09 -29.04
C TYR A 883 -16.28 7.17 -30.50
N PHE A 884 -17.44 6.60 -30.82
CA PHE A 884 -17.99 6.59 -32.18
C PHE A 884 -19.15 7.60 -32.34
N GLU A 885 -18.95 8.67 -33.12
CA GLU A 885 -19.88 9.82 -33.21
C GLU A 885 -21.23 9.48 -33.87
N TYR A 886 -21.28 8.49 -34.76
CA TYR A 886 -22.47 8.21 -35.59
C TYR A 886 -23.49 7.26 -34.94
N LYS A 887 -23.29 6.89 -33.67
CA LYS A 887 -24.17 5.98 -32.92
C LYS A 887 -24.59 6.61 -31.59
N ASN A 888 -25.85 6.43 -31.20
CA ASN A 888 -26.43 7.10 -30.02
C ASN A 888 -25.77 6.67 -28.69
N ASP A 889 -25.28 5.43 -28.58
CA ASP A 889 -24.55 4.94 -27.41
C ASP A 889 -23.05 5.28 -27.44
N HIS A 890 -22.58 5.86 -28.56
CA HIS A 890 -21.20 6.23 -28.85
C HIS A 890 -20.15 5.11 -28.66
N HIS A 891 -20.59 3.86 -28.63
CA HIS A 891 -19.72 2.70 -28.42
C HIS A 891 -19.52 1.92 -29.73
N PRO A 892 -18.28 1.47 -30.01
CA PRO A 892 -18.01 0.66 -31.19
C PRO A 892 -18.65 -0.73 -31.05
N ASP A 893 -18.96 -1.35 -32.19
CA ASP A 893 -19.50 -2.71 -32.24
C ASP A 893 -18.40 -3.76 -31.96
N GLU A 894 -17.16 -3.45 -32.34
CA GLU A 894 -15.98 -4.25 -31.96
C GLU A 894 -15.13 -3.47 -30.95
N SER A 895 -14.92 -4.04 -29.77
CA SER A 895 -14.10 -3.42 -28.73
C SER A 895 -12.71 -4.04 -28.67
N ILE A 896 -11.68 -3.19 -28.65
CA ILE A 896 -10.31 -3.60 -28.36
C ILE A 896 -10.10 -3.49 -26.85
N VAL A 897 -9.96 -4.63 -26.17
CA VAL A 897 -9.74 -4.69 -24.73
C VAL A 897 -8.24 -4.60 -24.45
N ILE A 898 -7.80 -3.47 -23.91
CA ILE A 898 -6.39 -3.19 -23.58
C ILE A 898 -6.23 -3.10 -22.06
N LYS A 899 -5.21 -3.77 -21.53
CA LYS A 899 -4.76 -3.69 -20.14
C LYS A 899 -3.72 -2.57 -19.97
N GLY A 900 -3.64 -2.01 -18.77
CA GLY A 900 -2.70 -0.94 -18.44
C GLY A 900 -3.37 0.43 -18.34
N ARG A 901 -2.89 1.26 -17.41
CA ARG A 901 -3.40 2.63 -17.18
C ARG A 901 -2.51 3.69 -17.83
N LEU A 902 -1.23 3.39 -17.98
CA LEU A 902 -0.24 4.30 -18.55
C LEU A 902 -0.04 4.04 -20.06
N PRO A 903 0.30 5.07 -20.86
CA PRO A 903 0.52 4.90 -22.30
C PRO A 903 1.53 3.80 -22.63
N GLU A 904 2.66 3.75 -21.95
CA GLU A 904 3.73 2.78 -22.21
C GLU A 904 3.29 1.33 -21.95
N GLU A 905 2.43 1.08 -20.97
CA GLU A 905 1.82 -0.24 -20.74
C GLU A 905 0.87 -0.62 -21.88
N GLN A 906 0.06 0.34 -22.34
CA GLN A 906 -0.89 0.13 -23.44
C GLN A 906 -0.18 -0.09 -24.79
N ILE A 907 0.96 0.54 -25.03
CA ILE A 907 1.80 0.31 -26.22
C ILE A 907 2.24 -1.17 -26.29
N ASN A 908 2.69 -1.73 -25.16
CA ASN A 908 3.06 -3.15 -25.08
C ASN A 908 1.87 -4.05 -25.44
N GLU A 909 0.70 -3.75 -24.87
CA GLU A 909 -0.52 -4.53 -25.06
C GLU A 909 -1.05 -4.46 -26.50
N PHE A 910 -1.08 -3.26 -27.11
CA PHE A 910 -1.45 -3.11 -28.52
C PHE A 910 -0.53 -3.91 -29.44
N THR A 911 0.77 -3.86 -29.18
CA THR A 911 1.75 -4.55 -30.03
C THR A 911 1.61 -6.07 -29.93
N LEU A 912 1.46 -6.59 -28.71
CA LEU A 912 1.41 -8.05 -28.45
C LEU A 912 0.05 -8.68 -28.73
N ASN A 913 -1.04 -8.02 -28.32
CA ASN A 913 -2.37 -8.63 -28.31
C ASN A 913 -3.26 -8.13 -29.45
N VAL A 914 -2.85 -7.09 -30.19
CA VAL A 914 -3.61 -6.56 -31.35
C VAL A 914 -2.82 -6.68 -32.64
N PHE A 915 -1.62 -6.09 -32.73
CA PHE A 915 -0.86 -6.05 -33.98
C PHE A 915 -0.24 -7.40 -34.35
N HIS A 916 0.47 -8.05 -33.42
CA HIS A 916 1.13 -9.34 -33.68
C HIS A 916 0.15 -10.46 -34.11
N PRO A 917 -1.04 -10.65 -33.48
CA PRO A 917 -2.02 -11.66 -33.91
C PRO A 917 -2.63 -11.37 -35.28
N LEU A 918 -2.63 -10.11 -35.72
CA LEU A 918 -3.07 -9.70 -37.05
C LEU A 918 -1.96 -9.80 -38.11
N GLY A 919 -0.80 -10.34 -37.75
CA GLY A 919 0.33 -10.55 -38.66
C GLY A 919 1.13 -9.29 -38.96
N PHE A 920 1.09 -8.29 -38.07
CA PHE A 920 1.95 -7.11 -38.13
C PHE A 920 3.14 -7.24 -37.19
N ARG A 921 4.30 -6.73 -37.62
CA ARG A 921 5.48 -6.51 -36.77
C ARG A 921 5.72 -5.02 -36.61
N LEU A 922 5.97 -4.59 -35.38
CA LEU A 922 6.36 -3.22 -35.09
C LEU A 922 7.79 -2.96 -35.60
N LYS A 923 7.94 -1.97 -36.47
CA LYS A 923 9.23 -1.54 -37.05
C LYS A 923 9.79 -0.30 -36.35
N LYS A 924 8.94 0.71 -36.11
CA LYS A 924 9.31 1.92 -35.36
C LYS A 924 8.15 2.39 -34.49
N LEU A 925 8.50 2.98 -33.36
CA LEU A 925 7.58 3.64 -32.44
C LEU A 925 8.03 5.08 -32.24
N SER A 926 7.11 6.04 -32.22
CA SER A 926 7.44 7.43 -31.88
C SER A 926 6.29 8.10 -31.13
N ARG A 927 6.58 9.24 -30.51
CA ARG A 927 5.60 10.09 -29.82
C ARG A 927 5.69 11.49 -30.42
N LEU A 928 4.54 12.09 -30.71
CA LEU A 928 4.47 13.46 -31.21
C LEU A 928 3.13 14.12 -30.83
N PRO A 929 3.01 15.45 -30.94
CA PRO A 929 1.78 16.14 -30.57
C PRO A 929 0.76 16.07 -31.71
N TYR A 930 -0.45 15.57 -31.42
CA TYR A 930 -1.57 15.74 -32.34
C TYR A 930 -2.16 17.13 -32.16
N LEU A 931 -1.85 18.02 -33.10
CA LEU A 931 -2.15 19.45 -33.06
C LEU A 931 -3.42 19.77 -33.86
N CYS A 932 -4.18 20.74 -33.37
CA CYS A 932 -5.35 21.30 -34.03
C CYS A 932 -5.33 22.82 -33.95
N GLU A 933 -5.73 23.49 -35.03
CA GLU A 933 -6.00 24.93 -35.02
C GLU A 933 -6.97 25.30 -33.89
N GLY A 934 -6.65 26.36 -33.17
CA GLY A 934 -7.47 26.85 -32.06
C GLY A 934 -8.64 27.73 -32.48
N ASP A 935 -9.17 28.46 -31.50
CA ASP A 935 -10.29 29.37 -31.64
C ASP A 935 -10.08 30.67 -30.85
N MET A 936 -11.18 31.35 -30.46
CA MET A 936 -11.07 32.59 -29.71
C MET A 936 -10.60 32.40 -28.26
N GLU A 937 -10.61 31.19 -27.72
CA GLU A 937 -10.16 30.90 -26.36
C GLU A 937 -8.69 30.50 -26.26
N ARG A 938 -8.17 29.80 -27.28
CA ARG A 938 -6.78 29.31 -27.35
C ARG A 938 -6.28 29.27 -28.78
N SER A 939 -4.99 29.52 -28.98
CA SER A 939 -4.38 29.54 -30.32
C SER A 939 -4.22 28.17 -30.99
N TYR A 940 -4.02 27.12 -30.21
CA TYR A 940 -4.03 25.74 -30.71
C TYR A 940 -4.34 24.75 -29.58
N TYR A 941 -4.79 23.55 -29.94
CA TYR A 941 -4.98 22.42 -29.02
C TYR A 941 -3.99 21.31 -29.37
N PHE A 942 -3.57 20.54 -28.38
CA PHE A 942 -2.70 19.39 -28.60
C PHE A 942 -3.05 18.20 -27.70
N LEU A 943 -2.84 16.99 -28.21
CA LEU A 943 -2.88 15.73 -27.47
C LEU A 943 -1.57 14.96 -27.65
N SER A 944 -1.24 14.07 -26.71
CA SER A 944 -0.10 13.17 -26.86
C SER A 944 -0.50 12.00 -27.76
N ASP A 945 0.13 11.90 -28.92
CA ASP A 945 -0.15 10.89 -29.93
C ASP A 945 1.06 9.95 -30.09
N TYR A 946 0.78 8.68 -30.31
CA TYR A 946 1.76 7.62 -30.41
C TYR A 946 1.67 6.96 -31.78
N ILE A 947 2.80 6.90 -32.49
CA ILE A 947 2.87 6.43 -33.86
C ILE A 947 3.52 5.06 -33.90
N PHE A 948 2.81 4.13 -34.53
CA PHE A 948 3.25 2.77 -34.78
C PHE A 948 3.48 2.60 -36.28
N VAL A 949 4.74 2.38 -36.66
CA VAL A 949 5.11 1.98 -38.02
C VAL A 949 5.19 0.46 -38.03
N LEU A 950 4.27 -0.16 -38.75
CA LEU A 950 4.08 -1.60 -38.81
C LEU A 950 4.45 -2.14 -40.19
N GLU A 951 4.96 -3.36 -40.23
CA GLU A 951 5.20 -4.10 -41.45
C GLU A 951 4.55 -5.48 -41.42
N VAL A 952 4.38 -6.05 -42.61
CA VAL A 952 3.83 -7.38 -42.85
C VAL A 952 4.84 -8.45 -42.47
N VAL A 953 4.40 -9.43 -41.67
CA VAL A 953 5.15 -10.68 -41.40
C VAL A 953 4.74 -11.78 -42.36
#